data_AF-A0A5B2TB10-F1
#
_entry.id   AF-A0A5B2TB10-F1
#
_cell.length_a   1.000
_cell.length_b   1.000
_cell.length_c   1.000
_cell.angle_alpha   90.00
_cell.angle_beta   90.00
_cell.angle_gamma   90.00
#
_symmetry.space_group_name_H-M   'P 1'
#
loop_
_entity.id
_entity.type
_entity.pdbx_description
1 polymer ?
#
loop_
_entity_poly.entity_id
_entity_poly.type
_entity_poly.pdbx_seq_one_letter_code
_entity_poly.pdbx_strand_id
1 'polypeptide(L)'
;MRRVVVAIRSVAERIRRALSIRPAANEQEAAVMRDQCNLLFLLCLLFSAAGGLNVVVNSFAFGVTGKPFMMVMVTAVVLHYAGIIWVAMRWKRDKNDFRFLRQAQLLYAGLGLSWGMTIILFAFNGRPDQTVLLLGLASGVVSTPIISVPLGIAFAFFIPDAILSIYAVSVAMPNADFFSAASFISFTGYAATGIIFTNLTFSGRSEARAALQREIATVNVFLREYEEGSPDWLWQTDQEGRICKASAQMGQAAGLTPAEIEGMPMAQLLSSARKGNRLDDRAHHDLATCFQERQAFRDLMVRHDGSRGTRWFRLTGHPVFNENGALTGFRGIGRDVTSGYEASEKVNFLAKHDTLTGLLNRRSFVEAIETLCEEKRSFALALIDLDSFKKTNDTFGHHIGDRLLQCVAGRIQQSMRPQDFAARLGGDEFATVIVGADNEEGRVVADRLAQRLNERVEIDGMTIVSGASIGVSACPQDAQDPQRLLLLADLALYKAKGQGKGKAFVFDRWIEDEHHQQISRESELREAIEKGQISVLYQPIVDLTSSQIVSAEALVRWNHPVRGSVEPSAFIETAERAGLMEALGKLVLQIACRDAATWPEPIQVNVNLSPRQLRSGQFPQILAETLADTGLPAERLAIEITENVLLDQDNRTLQQLDSMREMGVSLILDDFGTGYSSLTYLHKVEVRGIKIDASFTRQLPEPKVAAIYRMIARLAMDLNIYVVAEGVEDAGQVEWLNRNGIRFAQGYLLGRPSPSPPASRVEYLT
;
A
#
# COMPACT_ATOMS: atom_id res chain seq x y z
N MET A 1 47.94 43.05 44.82
CA MET A 1 49.05 42.11 45.08
C MET A 1 48.76 40.65 44.67
N ARG A 2 47.71 39.97 45.17
CA ARG A 2 47.37 38.57 44.78
C ARG A 2 47.20 38.35 43.26
N ARG A 3 46.52 39.25 42.53
CA ARG A 3 46.35 39.14 41.06
C ARG A 3 47.67 39.26 40.27
N VAL A 4 48.61 40.07 40.74
CA VAL A 4 49.94 40.24 40.14
C VAL A 4 50.80 39.00 40.40
N VAL A 5 50.76 38.44 41.61
CA VAL A 5 51.47 37.19 41.95
C VAL A 5 50.93 35.99 41.17
N VAL A 6 49.62 35.92 40.94
CA VAL A 6 49.00 34.87 40.10
C VAL A 6 49.38 35.04 38.63
N ALA A 7 49.41 36.26 38.10
CA ALA A 7 49.86 36.54 36.74
C ALA A 7 51.36 36.23 36.56
N ILE A 8 52.21 36.56 37.54
CA ILE A 8 53.64 36.23 37.50
C ILE A 8 53.85 34.71 37.58
N ARG A 9 53.11 33.98 38.43
CA ARG A 9 53.18 32.51 38.48
C ARG A 9 52.71 31.85 37.19
N SER A 10 51.64 32.35 36.56
CA SER A 10 51.15 31.78 35.30
C SER A 10 52.09 32.04 34.14
N VAL A 11 52.71 33.23 34.08
CA VAL A 11 53.77 33.55 33.12
C VAL A 11 55.02 32.72 33.38
N ALA A 12 55.44 32.55 34.64
CA ALA A 12 56.59 31.73 35.01
C ALA A 12 56.39 30.25 34.67
N GLU A 13 55.19 29.69 34.87
CA GLU A 13 54.87 28.34 34.43
C GLU A 13 54.85 28.20 32.92
N ARG A 14 54.30 29.18 32.19
CA ARG A 14 54.32 29.19 30.71
C ARG A 14 55.76 29.26 30.19
N ILE A 15 56.60 30.09 30.78
CA ILE A 15 58.03 30.18 30.46
C ILE A 15 58.73 28.85 30.78
N ARG A 16 58.48 28.25 31.96
CA ARG A 16 59.06 26.96 32.35
C ARG A 16 58.66 25.82 31.39
N ARG A 17 57.41 25.81 30.93
CA ARG A 17 56.94 24.85 29.91
C ARG A 17 57.58 25.11 28.54
N ALA A 18 57.68 26.37 28.13
CA ALA A 18 58.28 26.78 26.86
C ALA A 18 59.82 26.61 26.80
N LEU A 19 60.49 26.58 27.96
CA LEU A 19 61.92 26.26 28.06
C LEU A 19 62.21 24.76 27.86
N SER A 20 61.22 23.88 28.10
CA SER A 20 61.37 22.44 27.87
C SER A 20 60.97 22.07 26.44
N ILE A 21 61.94 21.64 25.63
CA ILE A 21 61.67 21.09 24.29
C ILE A 21 61.03 19.71 24.46
N ARG A 22 59.73 19.61 24.24
CA ARG A 22 58.94 18.36 24.29
C ARG A 22 58.54 17.93 22.88
N PRO A 23 58.25 16.65 22.63
CA PRO A 23 57.60 16.24 21.39
C PRO A 23 56.21 16.88 21.29
N ALA A 24 55.79 17.26 20.08
CA ALA A 24 54.46 17.81 19.82
C ALA A 24 53.37 16.82 20.24
N ALA A 25 52.40 17.27 21.04
CA ALA A 25 51.29 16.45 21.51
C ALA A 25 50.17 16.32 20.47
N ASN A 26 50.08 17.26 19.52
CA ASN A 26 49.10 17.27 18.45
C ASN A 26 49.69 17.90 17.17
N GLU A 27 48.96 17.76 16.05
CA GLU A 27 49.41 18.26 14.74
C GLU A 27 49.55 19.79 14.70
N GLN A 28 48.77 20.50 15.53
CA GLN A 28 48.86 21.95 15.68
C GLN A 28 50.20 22.36 16.32
N GLU A 29 50.62 21.71 17.40
CA GLU A 29 51.93 21.92 18.01
C GLU A 29 53.06 21.51 17.06
N ALA A 30 52.87 20.45 16.25
CA ALA A 30 53.85 20.04 15.25
C ALA A 30 54.00 21.05 14.10
N ALA A 31 52.91 21.73 13.70
CA ALA A 31 52.96 22.83 12.73
C ALA A 31 53.72 24.04 13.29
N VAL A 32 53.43 24.44 14.53
CA VAL A 32 54.14 25.53 15.23
C VAL A 32 55.63 25.21 15.37
N MET A 33 55.98 23.97 15.75
CA MET A 33 57.37 23.53 15.84
C MET A 33 58.10 23.56 14.50
N ARG A 34 57.42 23.19 13.39
CA ARG A 34 58.00 23.28 12.04
C ARG A 34 58.28 24.73 11.64
N ASP A 35 57.37 25.64 11.95
CA ASP A 35 57.57 27.08 11.73
C ASP A 35 58.77 27.61 12.54
N GLN A 36 58.88 27.22 13.81
CA GLN A 36 60.02 27.59 14.65
C GLN A 36 61.34 27.03 14.10
N CYS A 37 61.37 25.77 13.64
CA CYS A 37 62.56 25.17 13.04
C CYS A 37 62.94 25.85 11.71
N ASN A 38 61.96 26.21 10.88
CA ASN A 38 62.20 26.96 9.63
C ASN A 38 62.87 28.31 9.92
N LEU A 39 62.37 29.04 10.91
CA LEU A 39 62.94 30.34 11.28
C LEU A 39 64.33 30.17 11.90
N LEU A 40 64.52 29.19 12.79
CA LEU A 40 65.83 28.87 13.37
C LEU A 40 66.86 28.50 12.30
N PHE A 41 66.47 27.71 11.29
CA PHE A 41 67.32 27.35 10.15
C PHE A 41 67.78 28.60 9.36
N LEU A 42 66.88 29.55 9.12
CA LEU A 42 67.23 30.79 8.41
C LEU A 42 68.20 31.64 9.25
N LEU A 43 67.91 31.79 10.54
CA LEU A 43 68.70 32.61 11.45
C LEU A 43 70.07 32.00 11.78
N CYS A 44 70.19 30.68 11.89
CA CYS A 44 71.45 30.05 12.25
C CYS A 44 72.55 30.27 11.20
N LEU A 45 72.18 30.36 9.91
CA LEU A 45 73.11 30.69 8.83
C LEU A 45 73.63 32.13 8.97
N LEU A 46 72.72 33.07 9.21
CA LEU A 46 73.06 34.49 9.42
C LEU A 46 73.97 34.66 10.64
N PHE A 47 73.61 34.05 11.77
CA PHE A 47 74.38 34.12 13.01
C PHE A 47 75.76 33.48 12.90
N SER A 48 75.86 32.36 12.19
CA SER A 48 77.14 31.67 12.03
C SER A 48 78.10 32.47 11.13
N ALA A 49 77.59 33.10 10.08
CA ALA A 49 78.39 33.97 9.23
C ALA A 49 78.85 35.24 9.98
N ALA A 50 77.92 35.97 10.60
CA ALA A 50 78.23 37.20 11.31
C ALA A 50 79.09 36.95 12.56
N GLY A 51 78.75 35.94 13.36
CA GLY A 51 79.49 35.58 14.57
C GLY A 51 80.87 35.01 14.26
N GLY A 52 80.99 34.15 13.24
CA GLY A 52 82.27 33.63 12.76
C GLY A 52 83.20 34.75 12.28
N LEU A 53 82.67 35.73 11.53
CA LEU A 53 83.46 36.89 11.13
C LEU A 53 83.88 37.73 12.33
N ASN A 54 82.97 37.98 13.28
CA ASN A 54 83.27 38.76 14.48
C ASN A 54 84.36 38.12 15.34
N VAL A 55 84.32 36.79 15.56
CA VAL A 55 85.35 36.13 16.38
C VAL A 55 86.72 36.21 15.70
N VAL A 56 86.79 36.09 14.38
CA VAL A 56 88.04 36.21 13.62
C VAL A 56 88.59 37.63 13.69
N VAL A 57 87.77 38.65 13.42
CA VAL A 57 88.20 40.06 13.46
C VAL A 57 88.69 40.44 14.85
N ASN A 58 87.95 40.07 15.90
CA ASN A 58 88.36 40.37 17.27
C ASN A 58 89.61 39.57 17.69
N SER A 59 89.83 38.36 17.15
CA SER A 59 91.06 37.61 17.44
C SER A 59 92.33 38.32 16.97
N PHE A 60 92.26 39.05 15.85
CA PHE A 60 93.36 39.92 15.41
C PHE A 60 93.51 41.13 16.33
N ALA A 61 92.41 41.78 16.71
CA ALA A 61 92.44 42.95 17.58
C ALA A 61 93.07 42.63 18.96
N PHE A 62 92.71 41.50 19.56
CA PHE A 62 93.19 41.10 20.90
C PHE A 62 94.51 40.30 20.89
N GLY A 63 95.11 40.08 19.71
CA GLY A 63 96.42 39.41 19.58
C GLY A 63 96.39 37.99 20.11
N VAL A 64 95.48 37.15 19.61
CA VAL A 64 95.30 35.76 20.05
C VAL A 64 96.49 34.87 19.68
N THR A 65 97.25 35.23 18.64
CA THR A 65 98.44 34.49 18.20
C THR A 65 99.51 34.45 19.29
N GLY A 66 99.86 33.24 19.76
CA GLY A 66 100.81 33.01 20.85
C GLY A 66 100.18 32.84 22.24
N LYS A 67 98.84 32.93 22.37
CA LYS A 67 98.12 32.73 23.64
C LYS A 67 97.23 31.49 23.57
N PRO A 68 97.69 30.31 24.05
CA PRO A 68 97.08 29.02 23.74
C PRO A 68 95.63 28.91 24.21
N PHE A 69 95.32 29.43 25.40
CA PHE A 69 93.95 29.37 25.95
C PHE A 69 92.93 30.17 25.13
N MET A 70 93.31 31.34 24.60
CA MET A 70 92.42 32.12 23.73
C MET A 70 92.22 31.46 22.36
N MET A 71 93.28 30.85 21.82
CA MET A 71 93.18 30.12 20.55
C MET A 71 92.22 28.93 20.67
N VAL A 72 92.26 28.19 21.79
CA VAL A 72 91.31 27.10 22.06
C VAL A 72 89.87 27.61 22.12
N MET A 73 89.60 28.71 22.81
CA MET A 73 88.23 29.24 22.95
C MET A 73 87.68 29.82 21.65
N VAL A 74 88.48 30.57 20.89
CA VAL A 74 88.10 31.06 19.56
C VAL A 74 87.82 29.89 18.62
N THR A 75 88.66 28.85 18.65
CA THR A 75 88.43 27.62 17.87
C THR A 75 87.15 26.92 18.30
N ALA A 76 86.86 26.86 19.61
CA ALA A 76 85.62 26.32 20.12
C ALA A 76 84.41 27.08 19.58
N VAL A 77 84.42 28.42 19.55
CA VAL A 77 83.33 29.22 18.95
C VAL A 77 83.09 28.83 17.49
N VAL A 78 84.16 28.73 16.68
CA VAL A 78 84.05 28.34 15.26
C VAL A 78 83.51 26.92 15.10
N LEU A 79 83.97 25.97 15.92
CA LEU A 79 83.49 24.58 15.89
C LEU A 79 82.01 24.46 16.28
N HIS A 80 81.55 25.25 17.26
CA HIS A 80 80.14 25.26 17.63
C HIS A 80 79.26 25.83 16.50
N TYR A 81 79.69 26.90 15.82
CA TYR A 81 78.99 27.40 14.63
C TYR A 81 78.94 26.36 13.51
N ALA A 82 80.05 25.68 13.21
CA ALA A 82 80.10 24.61 12.22
C ALA A 82 79.15 23.45 12.59
N GLY A 83 79.11 23.07 13.87
CA GLY A 83 78.18 22.06 14.40
C GLY A 83 76.72 22.47 14.24
N ILE A 84 76.38 23.73 14.54
CA ILE A 84 75.02 24.26 14.38
C ILE A 84 74.59 24.21 12.91
N ILE A 85 75.46 24.65 11.99
CA ILE A 85 75.19 24.57 10.55
C ILE A 85 74.97 23.11 10.12
N TRP A 86 75.81 22.18 10.57
CA TRP A 86 75.69 20.76 10.23
C TRP A 86 74.36 20.16 10.69
N VAL A 87 73.96 20.43 11.94
CA VAL A 87 72.67 19.98 12.49
C VAL A 87 71.49 20.62 11.74
N ALA A 88 71.60 21.90 11.35
CA ALA A 88 70.59 22.61 10.56
C ALA A 88 70.44 22.04 9.13
N MET A 89 71.55 21.72 8.46
CA MET A 89 71.52 21.08 7.13
C MET A 89 70.91 19.68 7.19
N ARG A 90 71.14 18.93 8.28
CA ARG A 90 70.52 17.63 8.51
C ARG A 90 69.00 17.74 8.64
N TRP A 91 68.51 18.71 9.41
CA TRP A 91 67.07 18.95 9.54
C TRP A 91 66.41 19.40 8.22
N LYS A 92 67.12 20.15 7.35
CA LYS A 92 66.60 20.49 6.01
C LYS A 92 66.23 19.25 5.17
N ARG A 93 66.93 18.12 5.37
CA ARG A 93 66.67 16.85 4.66
C ARG A 93 65.45 16.11 5.22
N ASP A 94 65.17 16.26 6.51
CA ASP A 94 64.01 15.66 7.18
C ASP A 94 63.35 16.69 8.12
N LYS A 95 62.37 17.41 7.58
CA LYS A 95 61.67 18.49 8.29
C LYS A 95 60.83 18.02 9.47
N ASN A 96 60.65 16.70 9.65
CA ASN A 96 59.87 16.11 10.72
C ASN A 96 60.75 15.55 11.86
N ASP A 97 62.10 15.60 11.76
CA ASP A 97 62.99 15.17 12.85
C ASP A 97 63.15 16.26 13.92
N PHE A 98 62.23 16.30 14.88
CA PHE A 98 62.27 17.26 16.00
C PHE A 98 63.41 17.00 17.01
N ARG A 99 64.16 15.89 16.90
CA ARG A 99 65.37 15.68 17.73
C ARG A 99 66.45 16.73 17.43
N PHE A 100 66.39 17.32 16.23
CA PHE A 100 67.14 18.51 15.84
C PHE A 100 67.14 19.60 16.91
N LEU A 101 65.96 19.91 17.47
CA LEU A 101 65.82 21.01 18.44
C LEU A 101 66.64 20.77 19.72
N ARG A 102 66.69 19.52 20.21
CA ARG A 102 67.48 19.16 21.40
C ARG A 102 68.98 19.19 21.12
N GLN A 103 69.41 18.73 19.95
CA GLN A 103 70.82 18.79 19.52
C GLN A 103 71.27 20.24 19.33
N ALA A 104 70.45 21.05 18.68
CA ALA A 104 70.67 22.49 18.52
C ALA A 104 70.76 23.18 19.89
N GLN A 105 69.86 22.90 20.83
CA GLN A 105 69.90 23.49 22.18
C GLN A 105 71.24 23.26 22.88
N LEU A 106 71.79 22.04 22.82
CA LEU A 106 73.10 21.71 23.41
C LEU A 106 74.25 22.47 22.72
N LEU A 107 74.22 22.56 21.39
CA LEU A 107 75.24 23.28 20.63
C LEU A 107 75.19 24.79 20.89
N TYR A 108 74.00 25.38 20.99
CA TYR A 108 73.82 26.79 21.34
C TYR A 108 74.24 27.09 22.79
N ALA A 109 74.04 26.16 23.73
CA ALA A 109 74.57 26.27 25.09
C ALA A 109 76.11 26.26 25.11
N GLY A 110 76.73 25.33 24.38
CA GLY A 110 78.18 25.28 24.22
C GLY A 110 78.74 26.51 23.52
N LEU A 111 78.03 27.04 22.52
CA LEU A 111 78.38 28.28 21.84
C LEU A 111 78.35 29.49 22.79
N GLY A 112 77.30 29.62 23.60
CA GLY A 112 77.19 30.70 24.60
C GLY A 112 78.29 30.64 25.66
N LEU A 113 78.63 29.44 26.15
CA LEU A 113 79.78 29.25 27.03
C LEU A 113 81.10 29.63 26.37
N SER A 114 81.30 29.24 25.11
CA SER A 114 82.53 29.52 24.36
C SER A 114 82.70 31.02 24.11
N TRP A 115 81.62 31.72 23.75
CA TRP A 115 81.62 33.17 23.58
C TRP A 115 81.86 33.90 24.89
N GLY A 116 81.10 33.58 25.93
CA GLY A 116 81.26 34.18 27.26
C GLY A 116 82.67 34.00 27.81
N MET A 117 83.27 32.82 27.64
CA MET A 117 84.66 32.56 28.05
C MET A 117 85.66 33.33 27.18
N THR A 118 85.41 33.45 25.87
CA THR A 118 86.25 34.27 24.96
C THR A 118 86.25 35.72 25.40
N ILE A 119 85.08 36.28 25.75
CA ILE A 119 84.92 37.65 26.24
C ILE A 119 85.67 37.85 27.58
N ILE A 120 85.60 36.90 28.51
CA ILE A 120 86.39 36.93 29.75
C ILE A 120 87.89 36.94 29.45
N LEU A 121 88.36 36.07 28.57
CA LEU A 121 89.78 36.01 28.23
C LEU A 121 90.25 37.29 27.55
N PHE A 122 89.42 37.89 26.69
CA PHE A 122 89.68 39.21 26.10
C PHE A 122 89.70 40.32 27.16
N ALA A 123 88.85 40.25 28.19
CA ALA A 123 88.87 41.21 29.30
C ALA A 123 90.19 41.16 30.08
N PHE A 124 90.68 39.96 30.42
CA PHE A 124 91.94 39.80 31.16
C PHE A 124 93.20 40.10 30.33
N ASN A 125 93.17 39.85 29.03
CA ASN A 125 94.34 39.95 28.15
C ASN A 125 94.37 41.18 27.25
N GLY A 126 93.28 41.94 27.22
CA GLY A 126 93.10 43.11 26.37
C GLY A 126 93.87 44.33 26.89
N ARG A 127 94.19 45.24 25.97
CA ARG A 127 94.81 46.51 26.34
C ARG A 127 93.74 47.51 26.82
N PRO A 128 94.09 48.47 27.70
CA PRO A 128 93.18 49.52 28.19
C PRO A 128 92.35 50.24 27.12
N ASP A 129 92.92 50.50 25.95
CA ASP A 129 92.30 51.17 24.80
C ASP A 129 91.22 50.33 24.10
N GLN A 130 91.14 49.03 24.38
CA GLN A 130 90.22 48.09 23.74
C GLN A 130 88.90 47.89 24.52
N THR A 131 88.71 48.62 25.62
CA THR A 131 87.54 48.54 26.51
C THR A 131 86.22 48.76 25.76
N VAL A 132 86.15 49.78 24.89
CA VAL A 132 84.93 50.10 24.12
C VAL A 132 84.59 48.99 23.11
N LEU A 133 85.60 48.42 22.45
CA LEU A 133 85.42 47.31 21.52
C LEU A 133 84.87 46.08 22.24
N LEU A 134 85.40 45.77 23.45
CA LEU A 134 84.94 44.63 24.24
C LEU A 134 83.51 44.81 24.76
N LEU A 135 83.15 46.02 25.22
CA LEU A 135 81.78 46.35 25.62
C LEU A 135 80.80 46.22 24.44
N GLY A 136 81.19 46.68 23.25
CA GLY A 136 80.41 46.53 22.02
C GLY A 136 80.22 45.06 21.62
N LEU A 137 81.30 44.27 21.69
CA LEU A 137 81.26 42.83 21.42
C LEU A 137 80.35 42.10 22.41
N ALA A 138 80.56 42.29 23.71
CA ALA A 138 79.75 41.66 24.75
C ALA A 138 78.27 42.02 24.60
N SER A 139 77.95 43.29 24.29
CA SER A 139 76.56 43.74 24.12
C SER A 139 75.93 43.13 22.86
N GLY A 140 76.68 43.03 21.76
CA GLY A 140 76.21 42.42 20.51
C GLY A 140 75.96 40.92 20.65
N VAL A 141 76.86 40.19 21.31
CA VAL A 141 76.73 38.74 21.51
C VAL A 141 75.54 38.44 22.44
N VAL A 142 75.44 39.13 23.58
CA VAL A 142 74.32 38.94 24.54
C VAL A 142 72.94 39.27 23.93
N SER A 143 72.86 40.20 22.98
CA SER A 143 71.60 40.58 22.32
C SER A 143 71.23 39.74 21.10
N THR A 144 72.16 38.97 20.54
CA THR A 144 71.93 38.06 19.40
C THR A 144 70.71 37.13 19.55
N PRO A 145 70.44 36.50 20.72
CA PRO A 145 69.31 35.59 20.88
C PRO A 145 67.92 36.26 20.86
N ILE A 146 67.81 37.60 20.87
CA ILE A 146 66.51 38.32 20.90
C ILE A 146 65.58 37.89 19.76
N ILE A 147 66.13 37.67 18.57
CA ILE A 147 65.36 37.26 17.38
C ILE A 147 65.26 35.74 17.22
N SER A 148 65.86 34.96 18.14
CA SER A 148 65.92 33.51 18.06
C SER A 148 64.67 32.84 18.61
N VAL A 149 64.24 31.79 17.93
CA VAL A 149 63.19 30.86 18.37
C VAL A 149 63.71 29.42 18.17
N PRO A 150 63.25 28.43 18.94
CA PRO A 150 62.37 28.51 20.10
C PRO A 150 63.05 29.08 21.35
N LEU A 151 62.21 29.42 22.35
CA LEU A 151 62.61 30.03 23.62
C LEU A 151 63.71 29.25 24.34
N GLY A 152 63.62 27.92 24.37
CA GLY A 152 64.60 27.05 25.00
C GLY A 152 66.00 27.11 24.36
N ILE A 153 66.11 27.38 23.06
CA ILE A 153 67.39 27.51 22.35
C ILE A 153 67.98 28.91 22.55
N ALA A 154 67.13 29.94 22.45
CA ALA A 154 67.54 31.32 22.71
C ALA A 154 68.14 31.47 24.13
N PHE A 155 67.49 30.93 25.15
CA PHE A 155 68.00 30.97 26.52
C PHE A 155 69.17 30.03 26.78
N ALA A 156 69.28 28.90 26.06
CA ALA A 156 70.43 28.02 26.17
C ALA A 156 71.73 28.74 25.78
N PHE A 157 71.70 29.57 24.73
CA PHE A 157 72.82 30.44 24.38
C PHE A 157 72.96 31.63 25.33
N PHE A 158 71.86 32.35 25.60
CA PHE A 158 71.87 33.60 26.35
C PHE A 158 72.39 33.48 27.78
N ILE A 159 71.92 32.49 28.55
CA ILE A 159 72.23 32.40 29.99
C ILE A 159 73.73 32.28 30.27
N PRO A 160 74.47 31.31 29.70
CA PRO A 160 75.90 31.18 29.96
C PRO A 160 76.68 32.40 29.45
N ASP A 161 76.34 32.90 28.27
CA ASP A 161 77.00 34.07 27.67
C ASP A 161 76.79 35.34 28.50
N ALA A 162 75.56 35.60 28.94
CA ALA A 162 75.19 36.73 29.78
C ALA A 162 75.92 36.71 31.14
N ILE A 163 75.95 35.55 31.82
CA ILE A 163 76.62 35.42 33.12
C ILE A 163 78.12 35.72 32.98
N LEU A 164 78.77 35.09 31.99
CA LEU A 164 80.21 35.24 31.77
C LEU A 164 80.56 36.65 31.26
N SER A 165 79.72 37.25 30.41
CA SER A 165 79.91 38.62 29.93
C SER A 165 79.68 39.66 31.02
N ILE A 166 78.71 39.46 31.92
CA ILE A 166 78.54 40.32 33.11
C ILE A 166 79.78 40.23 33.98
N TYR A 167 80.31 39.03 34.24
CA TYR A 167 81.55 38.88 35.00
C TYR A 167 82.73 39.55 34.30
N ALA A 168 82.84 39.40 32.98
CA ALA A 168 83.89 40.03 32.19
C ALA A 168 83.86 41.56 32.37
N VAL A 169 82.70 42.17 32.16
CA VAL A 169 82.51 43.63 32.22
C VAL A 169 82.61 44.17 33.65
N SER A 170 82.03 43.50 34.63
CA SER A 170 81.96 44.00 36.02
C SER A 170 83.20 43.71 36.86
N VAL A 171 84.00 42.70 36.50
CA VAL A 171 85.11 42.22 37.34
C VAL A 171 86.42 42.13 36.58
N ALA A 172 86.42 41.52 35.38
CA ALA A 172 87.68 41.23 34.69
C ALA A 172 88.25 42.43 33.92
N MET A 173 87.41 43.39 33.53
CA MET A 173 87.83 44.59 32.78
C MET A 173 88.48 45.63 33.71
N PRO A 174 89.78 45.95 33.57
CA PRO A 174 90.50 46.80 34.52
C PRO A 174 89.99 48.26 34.63
N ASN A 175 89.36 48.77 33.56
CA ASN A 175 88.91 50.16 33.42
C ASN A 175 87.40 50.31 33.31
N ALA A 176 86.62 49.25 33.56
CA ALA A 176 85.18 49.37 33.55
C ALA A 176 84.73 50.12 34.81
N ASP A 177 84.14 51.30 34.62
CA ASP A 177 83.50 52.03 35.72
C ASP A 177 82.17 51.37 36.12
N PHE A 178 81.67 51.75 37.29
CA PHE A 178 80.38 51.26 37.78
C PHE A 178 79.23 51.50 36.77
N PHE A 179 79.27 52.62 36.05
CA PHE A 179 78.23 52.97 35.07
C PHE A 179 78.24 52.03 33.87
N SER A 180 79.40 51.68 33.32
CA SER A 180 79.51 50.72 32.21
C SER A 180 78.98 49.34 32.61
N ALA A 181 79.31 48.87 33.81
CA ALA A 181 78.78 47.60 34.34
C ALA A 181 77.26 47.65 34.55
N ALA A 182 76.74 48.74 35.14
CA ALA A 182 75.31 48.92 35.35
C ALA A 182 74.53 48.99 34.02
N SER A 183 75.05 49.72 33.03
CA SER A 183 74.47 49.80 31.69
C SER A 183 74.45 48.44 30.99
N PHE A 184 75.52 47.65 31.12
CA PHE A 184 75.60 46.31 30.54
C PHE A 184 74.60 45.33 31.17
N ILE A 185 74.47 45.36 32.51
CA ILE A 185 73.47 44.55 33.23
C ILE A 185 72.05 44.94 32.79
N SER A 186 71.78 46.25 32.65
CA SER A 186 70.49 46.74 32.13
C SER A 186 70.21 46.24 30.72
N PHE A 187 71.19 46.31 29.80
CA PHE A 187 71.05 45.84 28.43
C PHE A 187 70.86 44.32 28.35
N THR A 188 71.51 43.57 29.24
CA THR A 188 71.30 42.12 29.39
C THR A 188 69.86 41.82 29.85
N GLY A 189 69.33 42.59 30.79
CA GLY A 189 67.92 42.49 31.21
C GLY A 189 66.94 42.83 30.07
N TYR A 190 67.26 43.84 29.25
CA TYR A 190 66.51 44.17 28.04
C TYR A 190 66.52 43.02 27.04
N ALA A 191 67.69 42.42 26.78
CA ALA A 191 67.81 41.27 25.89
C ALA A 191 66.99 40.06 26.38
N ALA A 192 67.05 39.73 27.68
CA ALA A 192 66.23 38.68 28.27
C ALA A 192 64.72 38.92 28.05
N THR A 193 64.27 40.16 28.23
CA THR A 193 62.87 40.55 28.01
C THR A 193 62.49 40.46 26.53
N GLY A 194 63.38 40.92 25.64
CA GLY A 194 63.21 40.82 24.19
C GLY A 194 63.05 39.38 23.71
N ILE A 195 63.89 38.45 24.21
CA ILE A 195 63.81 37.01 23.90
C ILE A 195 62.41 36.46 24.23
N ILE A 196 61.89 36.78 25.42
CA ILE A 196 60.57 36.32 25.87
C ILE A 196 59.47 36.88 24.95
N PHE A 197 59.48 38.18 24.68
CA PHE A 197 58.42 38.84 23.92
C PHE A 197 58.38 38.40 22.45
N THR A 198 59.54 38.26 21.79
CA THR A 198 59.65 37.73 20.43
C THR A 198 59.04 36.33 20.33
N ASN A 199 59.37 35.43 21.27
CA ASN A 199 58.90 34.06 21.26
C ASN A 199 57.39 33.93 21.55
N LEU A 200 56.85 34.76 22.45
CA LEU A 200 55.40 34.82 22.71
C LEU A 200 54.63 35.28 21.47
N THR A 201 55.12 36.33 20.80
CA THR A 201 54.49 36.89 19.60
C THR A 201 54.53 35.90 18.43
N PHE A 202 55.63 35.18 18.25
CA PHE A 202 55.79 34.19 17.18
C PHE A 202 54.84 33.00 17.38
N SER A 203 54.76 32.46 18.59
CA SER A 203 53.92 31.30 18.90
C SER A 203 52.43 31.60 18.67
N GLY A 204 51.95 32.78 19.09
CA GLY A 204 50.55 33.18 18.86
C GLY A 204 50.17 33.36 17.39
N ARG A 205 51.09 33.84 16.53
CA ARG A 205 50.84 33.98 15.09
C ARG A 205 50.77 32.63 14.36
N SER A 206 51.60 31.68 14.76
CA SER A 206 51.62 30.34 14.14
C SER A 206 50.37 29.53 14.53
N GLU A 207 49.92 29.63 15.79
CA GLU A 207 48.67 29.00 16.24
C GLU A 207 47.42 29.51 15.50
N ALA A 208 47.32 30.83 15.27
CA ALA A 208 46.20 31.43 14.54
C ALA A 208 46.10 30.96 13.08
N ARG A 209 47.24 30.78 12.40
CA ARG A 209 47.26 30.25 11.02
C ARG A 209 46.80 28.80 10.94
N ALA A 210 47.19 27.97 11.92
CA ALA A 210 46.79 26.58 11.98
C ALA A 210 45.29 26.38 12.31
N ALA A 211 44.67 27.32 13.03
CA ALA A 211 43.24 27.31 13.30
C ALA A 211 42.41 27.64 12.03
N LEU A 212 42.81 28.68 11.28
CA LEU A 212 42.11 29.12 10.07
C LEU A 212 42.07 28.03 8.98
N GLN A 213 43.15 27.27 8.79
CA GLN A 213 43.19 26.19 7.80
C GLN A 213 42.20 25.05 8.10
N ARG A 214 41.91 24.79 9.39
CA ARG A 214 40.93 23.76 9.79
C ARG A 214 39.50 24.18 9.51
N GLU A 215 39.18 25.45 9.75
CA GLU A 215 37.84 25.99 9.49
C GLU A 215 37.50 25.86 8.00
N ILE A 216 38.45 26.21 7.11
CA ILE A 216 38.30 26.05 5.66
C ILE A 216 38.16 24.56 5.26
N ALA A 217 38.96 23.67 5.82
CA ALA A 217 38.89 22.24 5.50
C ALA A 217 37.55 21.61 5.92
N THR A 218 37.01 22.03 7.05
CA THR A 218 35.75 21.50 7.61
C THR A 218 34.54 21.91 6.76
N VAL A 219 34.50 23.17 6.30
CA VAL A 219 33.44 23.67 5.41
C VAL A 219 33.39 22.89 4.08
N ASN A 220 34.56 22.57 3.50
CA ASN A 220 34.62 21.81 2.24
C ASN A 220 34.14 20.36 2.38
N VAL A 221 34.36 19.73 3.53
CA VAL A 221 33.85 18.37 3.80
C VAL A 221 32.32 18.39 3.90
N PHE A 222 31.74 19.35 4.63
CA PHE A 222 30.28 19.46 4.76
C PHE A 222 29.57 19.75 3.43
N LEU A 223 30.16 20.59 2.56
CA LEU A 223 29.61 20.83 1.23
C LEU A 223 29.60 19.57 0.38
N ARG A 224 30.67 18.78 0.45
CA ARG A 224 30.79 17.53 -0.30
C ARG A 224 29.85 16.42 0.23
N GLU A 225 29.71 16.32 1.55
CA GLU A 225 28.74 15.40 2.18
C GLU A 225 27.29 15.78 1.84
N TYR A 226 26.96 17.07 1.74
CA TYR A 226 25.65 17.52 1.28
C TYR A 226 25.40 17.17 -0.18
N GLU A 227 26.39 17.33 -1.05
CA GLU A 227 26.31 16.93 -2.46
C GLU A 227 26.22 15.42 -2.65
N GLU A 228 26.89 14.60 -1.83
CA GLU A 228 26.90 13.14 -1.98
C GLU A 228 25.71 12.44 -1.26
N GLY A 229 25.16 13.03 -0.19
CA GLY A 229 24.13 12.42 0.67
C GLY A 229 22.69 12.90 0.48
N SER A 230 22.45 13.97 -0.29
CA SER A 230 21.10 14.51 -0.51
C SER A 230 20.39 13.83 -1.71
N PRO A 231 19.10 13.46 -1.61
CA PRO A 231 18.30 13.06 -2.78
C PRO A 231 18.01 14.22 -3.73
N ASP A 232 18.35 15.45 -3.34
CA ASP A 232 18.22 16.65 -4.16
C ASP A 232 19.49 16.88 -4.96
N TRP A 233 19.34 16.97 -6.28
CA TRP A 233 20.42 17.30 -7.18
C TRP A 233 20.38 18.77 -7.59
N LEU A 234 21.55 19.39 -7.65
CA LEU A 234 21.70 20.76 -8.13
C LEU A 234 21.74 20.78 -9.66
N TRP A 235 21.15 21.83 -10.23
CA TRP A 235 21.20 22.11 -11.67
C TRP A 235 21.42 23.59 -11.92
N GLN A 236 22.06 23.89 -13.05
CA GLN A 236 22.30 25.24 -13.53
C GLN A 236 22.14 25.29 -15.05
N THR A 237 21.53 26.37 -15.54
CA THR A 237 21.44 26.66 -16.97
C THR A 237 22.18 27.93 -17.36
N ASP A 238 22.40 28.12 -18.65
CA ASP A 238 22.77 29.40 -19.26
C ASP A 238 21.52 30.31 -19.42
N GLN A 239 21.72 31.45 -20.10
CA GLN A 239 20.70 32.46 -20.39
C GLN A 239 19.62 31.94 -21.32
N GLU A 240 19.96 30.97 -22.17
CA GLU A 240 19.10 30.31 -23.15
C GLU A 240 18.38 29.08 -22.58
N GLY A 241 18.62 28.73 -21.31
CA GLY A 241 17.98 27.59 -20.63
C GLY A 241 18.61 26.22 -20.93
N ARG A 242 19.85 26.19 -21.45
CA ARG A 242 20.62 24.96 -21.65
C ARG A 242 21.41 24.60 -20.41
N ILE A 243 21.53 23.32 -20.12
CA ILE A 243 22.15 22.83 -18.88
C ILE A 243 23.67 23.02 -18.96
N CYS A 244 24.24 23.82 -18.05
CA CYS A 244 25.67 24.13 -18.03
C CYS A 244 26.48 23.16 -17.17
N LYS A 245 25.86 22.62 -16.12
CA LYS A 245 26.52 21.75 -15.15
C LYS A 245 25.52 20.70 -14.68
N ALA A 246 25.71 19.48 -15.14
CA ALA A 246 24.89 18.35 -14.73
C ALA A 246 25.58 17.61 -13.59
N SER A 247 24.94 17.54 -12.42
CA SER A 247 25.45 16.69 -11.33
C SER A 247 25.32 15.20 -11.71
N ALA A 248 26.17 14.36 -11.13
CA ALA A 248 26.10 12.90 -11.35
C ALA A 248 24.72 12.33 -10.98
N GLN A 249 24.08 12.88 -9.96
CA GLN A 249 22.73 12.52 -9.52
C GLN A 249 21.64 12.93 -10.53
N MET A 250 21.76 14.10 -11.15
CA MET A 250 20.86 14.49 -12.26
C MET A 250 20.95 13.50 -13.42
N GLY A 251 22.18 13.09 -13.77
CA GLY A 251 22.43 12.03 -14.75
C GLY A 251 21.75 10.71 -14.38
N GLN A 252 21.98 10.23 -13.16
CA GLN A 252 21.38 8.99 -12.67
C GLN A 252 19.84 9.04 -12.65
N ALA A 253 19.26 10.17 -12.24
CA ALA A 253 17.81 10.38 -12.20
C ALA A 253 17.20 10.38 -13.61
N ALA A 254 17.83 11.05 -14.58
CA ALA A 254 17.41 11.07 -15.98
C ALA A 254 17.75 9.77 -16.74
N GLY A 255 18.64 8.92 -16.20
CA GLY A 255 19.14 7.74 -16.90
C GLY A 255 20.10 8.06 -18.05
N LEU A 256 20.74 9.23 -18.01
CA LEU A 256 21.71 9.72 -18.98
C LEU A 256 23.03 10.04 -18.28
N THR A 257 24.13 10.09 -19.02
CA THR A 257 25.41 10.55 -18.48
C THR A 257 25.44 12.09 -18.39
N PRO A 258 26.18 12.69 -17.44
CA PRO A 258 26.31 14.15 -17.38
C PRO A 258 26.75 14.79 -18.70
N ALA A 259 27.63 14.12 -19.44
CA ALA A 259 28.11 14.58 -20.75
C ALA A 259 27.02 14.60 -21.84
N GLU A 260 26.01 13.74 -21.73
CA GLU A 260 24.86 13.76 -22.64
C GLU A 260 23.86 14.87 -22.28
N ILE A 261 23.78 15.25 -21.00
CA ILE A 261 22.83 16.25 -20.49
C ILE A 261 23.35 17.67 -20.72
N GLU A 262 24.66 17.89 -20.59
CA GLU A 262 25.27 19.21 -20.74
C GLU A 262 25.04 19.78 -22.16
N GLY A 263 24.59 21.04 -22.23
CA GLY A 263 24.24 21.74 -23.48
C GLY A 263 22.83 21.49 -24.00
N MET A 264 22.09 20.50 -23.47
CA MET A 264 20.68 20.28 -23.83
C MET A 264 19.77 21.36 -23.21
N PRO A 265 18.75 21.87 -23.94
CA PRO A 265 17.72 22.70 -23.35
C PRO A 265 16.95 21.93 -22.27
N MET A 266 16.89 22.47 -21.04
CA MET A 266 16.22 21.79 -19.91
C MET A 266 14.74 21.51 -20.23
N ALA A 267 14.06 22.43 -20.92
CA ALA A 267 12.67 22.26 -21.33
C ALA A 267 12.44 21.18 -22.40
N GLN A 268 13.49 20.76 -23.11
CA GLN A 268 13.44 19.62 -24.04
C GLN A 268 13.65 18.30 -23.31
N LEU A 269 14.54 18.29 -22.31
CA LEU A 269 14.78 17.11 -21.48
C LEU A 269 13.57 16.80 -20.56
N LEU A 270 12.95 17.85 -20.02
CA LEU A 270 11.89 17.79 -19.03
C LEU A 270 10.62 18.46 -19.56
N SER A 271 9.64 17.64 -19.89
CA SER A 271 8.31 18.11 -20.28
C SER A 271 7.48 18.49 -19.04
N SER A 272 6.79 19.63 -19.07
CA SER A 272 5.81 19.93 -18.03
C SER A 272 4.66 18.93 -18.09
N ALA A 273 4.19 18.51 -16.92
CA ALA A 273 3.10 17.55 -16.81
C ALA A 273 1.77 18.21 -17.19
N ARG A 274 1.45 18.30 -18.47
CA ARG A 274 0.13 18.75 -18.92
C ARG A 274 -0.87 17.62 -18.71
N LYS A 275 -1.67 17.65 -17.63
CA LYS A 275 -2.77 16.70 -17.45
C LYS A 275 -3.94 17.10 -18.36
N GLY A 276 -4.40 16.16 -19.16
CA GLY A 276 -5.61 16.31 -19.96
C GLY A 276 -6.85 16.55 -19.08
N ASN A 277 -7.65 17.53 -19.48
CA ASN A 277 -9.08 17.74 -19.26
C ASN A 277 -9.78 17.21 -17.98
N ARG A 278 -9.15 17.30 -16.80
CA ARG A 278 -9.86 17.19 -15.51
C ARG A 278 -9.31 18.20 -14.51
N LEU A 279 -10.24 18.92 -13.88
CA LEU A 279 -10.06 20.02 -12.94
C LEU A 279 -9.04 19.69 -11.85
N ASP A 280 -7.84 20.29 -11.95
CA ASP A 280 -7.01 20.59 -10.78
C ASP A 280 -6.38 21.98 -11.02
N ASP A 281 -7.17 23.01 -10.71
CA ASP A 281 -6.87 24.43 -10.89
C ASP A 281 -5.86 24.94 -9.86
N ARG A 282 -4.62 24.44 -9.94
CA ARG A 282 -3.47 25.08 -9.27
C ARG A 282 -2.37 25.36 -10.28
N ALA A 283 -2.46 26.56 -10.87
CA ALA A 283 -1.38 27.32 -11.51
C ALA A 283 -0.28 26.49 -12.20
N HIS A 284 -0.57 25.91 -13.36
CA HIS A 284 0.42 25.21 -14.17
C HIS A 284 1.19 26.23 -15.03
N HIS A 285 2.26 26.81 -14.50
CA HIS A 285 3.27 27.44 -15.36
C HIS A 285 4.10 26.33 -16.00
N ASP A 286 4.18 26.32 -17.32
CA ASP A 286 5.10 25.45 -18.04
C ASP A 286 6.54 25.86 -17.72
N LEU A 287 7.45 24.89 -17.59
CA LEU A 287 8.88 25.14 -17.33
C LEU A 287 9.47 26.10 -18.39
N ALA A 288 9.03 25.96 -19.65
CA ALA A 288 9.39 26.85 -20.73
C ALA A 288 8.93 28.30 -20.50
N THR A 289 7.71 28.50 -19.99
CA THR A 289 7.16 29.82 -19.64
C THR A 289 7.93 30.45 -18.49
N CYS A 290 8.26 29.68 -17.43
CA CYS A 290 9.05 30.20 -16.31
C CYS A 290 10.42 30.71 -16.75
N PHE A 291 11.07 30.02 -17.71
CA PHE A 291 12.34 30.47 -18.28
C PHE A 291 12.20 31.73 -19.14
N GLN A 292 11.17 31.79 -19.99
CA GLN A 292 10.91 32.97 -20.83
C GLN A 292 10.59 34.21 -20.01
N GLU A 293 9.73 34.07 -19.00
CA GLU A 293 9.27 35.17 -18.14
C GLU A 293 10.27 35.53 -17.03
N ARG A 294 11.39 34.80 -16.92
CA ARG A 294 12.44 35.02 -15.91
C ARG A 294 11.91 34.94 -14.48
N GLN A 295 10.94 34.07 -14.25
CA GLN A 295 10.31 33.92 -12.94
C GLN A 295 10.92 32.78 -12.14
N ALA A 296 11.02 32.98 -10.83
CA ALA A 296 11.32 31.88 -9.92
C ALA A 296 10.11 30.94 -9.84
N PHE A 297 10.39 29.64 -9.76
CA PHE A 297 9.37 28.61 -9.63
C PHE A 297 9.76 27.65 -8.52
N ARG A 298 8.75 27.11 -7.86
CA ARG A 298 8.92 26.23 -6.71
C ARG A 298 8.04 25.01 -6.87
N ASP A 299 8.62 23.87 -6.52
CA ASP A 299 7.93 22.58 -6.50
C ASP A 299 7.22 22.22 -7.82
N LEU A 300 7.76 22.70 -8.95
CA LEU A 300 7.20 22.48 -10.28
C LEU A 300 7.35 21.01 -10.67
N MET A 301 6.23 20.36 -10.98
CA MET A 301 6.20 18.96 -11.39
C MET A 301 6.53 18.84 -12.89
N VAL A 302 7.56 18.08 -13.21
CA VAL A 302 7.98 17.81 -14.59
C VAL A 302 8.22 16.33 -14.81
N ARG A 303 8.15 15.91 -16.06
CA ARG A 303 8.26 14.51 -16.47
C ARG A 303 9.38 14.33 -17.47
N HIS A 304 10.14 13.26 -17.29
CA HIS A 304 11.15 12.79 -18.24
C HIS A 304 10.76 11.40 -18.75
N ASP A 305 10.59 11.27 -20.07
CA ASP A 305 10.35 9.98 -20.72
C ASP A 305 11.65 9.47 -21.32
N GLY A 306 12.37 8.65 -20.55
CA GLY A 306 13.67 8.11 -20.92
C GLY A 306 13.66 6.61 -21.16
N SER A 307 14.84 6.04 -21.40
CA SER A 307 15.06 4.59 -21.59
C SER A 307 14.67 3.75 -20.36
N ARG A 308 14.61 4.37 -19.18
CA ARG A 308 14.21 3.75 -17.90
C ARG A 308 12.72 3.91 -17.58
N GLY A 309 11.91 4.26 -18.58
CA GLY A 309 10.50 4.59 -18.42
C GLY A 309 10.28 6.03 -17.98
N THR A 310 9.02 6.37 -17.72
CA THR A 310 8.60 7.70 -17.29
C THR A 310 9.04 7.99 -15.86
N ARG A 311 9.77 9.10 -15.66
CA ARG A 311 10.20 9.61 -14.35
C ARG A 311 9.55 10.94 -14.04
N TRP A 312 9.25 11.16 -12.76
CA TRP A 312 8.63 12.38 -12.26
C TRP A 312 9.59 13.13 -11.36
N PHE A 313 9.86 14.38 -11.70
CA PHE A 313 10.76 15.25 -10.95
C PHE A 313 10.04 16.48 -10.41
N ARG A 314 10.52 16.96 -9.27
CA ARG A 314 10.08 18.21 -8.69
C ARG A 314 11.23 19.22 -8.74
N LEU A 315 11.02 20.34 -9.42
CA LEU A 315 12.04 21.37 -9.61
C LEU A 315 11.71 22.64 -8.85
N THR A 316 12.74 23.23 -8.25
CA THR A 316 12.71 24.60 -7.73
C THR A 316 13.89 25.35 -8.32
N GLY A 317 13.65 26.53 -8.88
CA GLY A 317 14.68 27.32 -9.56
C GLY A 317 14.42 28.81 -9.49
N HIS A 318 15.50 29.58 -9.54
CA HIS A 318 15.47 31.04 -9.57
C HIS A 318 16.48 31.60 -10.57
N PRO A 319 16.17 32.74 -11.21
CA PRO A 319 17.09 33.41 -12.11
C PRO A 319 18.31 33.95 -11.35
N VAL A 320 19.47 33.93 -12.01
CA VAL A 320 20.73 34.47 -11.51
C VAL A 320 21.14 35.64 -12.39
N PHE A 321 21.45 36.77 -11.78
CA PHE A 321 21.86 37.99 -12.47
C PHE A 321 23.32 38.31 -12.14
N ASN A 322 24.04 38.91 -13.09
CA ASN A 322 25.38 39.45 -12.84
C ASN A 322 25.32 40.82 -12.14
N GLU A 323 26.48 41.39 -11.81
CA GLU A 323 26.61 42.71 -11.16
C GLU A 323 25.96 43.86 -11.96
N ASN A 324 25.80 43.69 -13.27
CA ASN A 324 25.18 44.66 -14.17
C ASN A 324 23.66 44.44 -14.35
N GLY A 325 23.06 43.50 -13.60
CA GLY A 325 21.63 43.18 -13.68
C GLY A 325 21.21 42.35 -14.91
N ALA A 326 22.15 41.87 -15.72
CA ALA A 326 21.84 40.99 -16.85
C ALA A 326 21.69 39.54 -16.38
N LEU A 327 20.71 38.82 -16.93
CA LEU A 327 20.48 37.40 -16.65
C LEU A 327 21.71 36.60 -17.07
N THR A 328 22.19 35.72 -16.21
CA THR A 328 23.28 34.77 -16.49
C THR A 328 22.79 33.34 -16.69
N GLY A 329 21.60 33.05 -16.17
CA GLY A 329 20.91 31.77 -16.31
C GLY A 329 20.03 31.48 -15.11
N PHE A 330 19.68 30.22 -14.90
CA PHE A 330 18.92 29.76 -13.74
C PHE A 330 19.75 28.80 -12.90
N ARG A 331 19.50 28.78 -11.60
CA ARG A 331 20.01 27.74 -10.71
C ARG A 331 18.91 27.21 -9.82
N GLY A 332 19.02 25.95 -9.44
CA GLY A 332 17.98 25.32 -8.65
C GLY A 332 18.35 23.94 -8.13
N ILE A 333 17.36 23.33 -7.50
CA ILE A 333 17.38 21.95 -7.05
C ILE A 333 16.30 21.15 -7.78
N GLY A 334 16.59 19.87 -8.01
CA GLY A 334 15.65 18.89 -8.52
C GLY A 334 15.62 17.67 -7.61
N ARG A 335 14.46 17.03 -7.49
CA ARG A 335 14.28 15.80 -6.73
C ARG A 335 13.55 14.76 -7.57
N ASP A 336 14.01 13.52 -7.54
CA ASP A 336 13.23 12.39 -8.06
C ASP A 336 12.09 12.04 -7.09
N VAL A 337 10.85 12.21 -7.57
CA VAL A 337 9.62 11.92 -6.83
C VAL A 337 8.82 10.80 -7.48
N THR A 338 9.42 10.04 -8.40
CA THR A 338 8.76 8.97 -9.17
C THR A 338 8.08 7.96 -8.24
N SER A 339 8.80 7.39 -7.28
CA SER A 339 8.26 6.38 -6.37
C SER A 339 7.11 6.91 -5.51
N GLY A 340 7.23 8.13 -5.01
CA GLY A 340 6.17 8.79 -4.23
C GLY A 340 4.95 9.14 -5.09
N TYR A 341 5.16 9.57 -6.32
CA TYR A 341 4.09 9.87 -7.27
C TYR A 341 3.35 8.61 -7.71
N GLU A 342 4.06 7.56 -8.11
CA GLU A 342 3.49 6.25 -8.47
C GLU A 342 2.74 5.62 -7.29
N ALA A 343 3.28 5.70 -6.07
CA ALA A 343 2.58 5.23 -4.88
C ALA A 343 1.30 6.02 -4.63
N SER A 344 1.33 7.35 -4.78
CA SER A 344 0.15 8.20 -4.63
C SER A 344 -0.92 7.91 -5.69
N GLU A 345 -0.53 7.79 -6.97
CA GLU A 345 -1.45 7.41 -8.05
C GLU A 345 -2.02 6.01 -7.82
N LYS A 346 -1.20 5.06 -7.34
CA LYS A 346 -1.68 3.73 -6.98
C LYS A 346 -2.66 3.75 -5.80
N VAL A 347 -2.39 4.54 -4.76
CA VAL A 347 -3.32 4.73 -3.63
C VAL A 347 -4.64 5.35 -4.12
N ASN A 348 -4.57 6.38 -4.96
CA ASN A 348 -5.75 7.03 -5.53
C ASN A 348 -6.55 6.07 -6.43
N PHE A 349 -5.86 5.24 -7.21
CA PHE A 349 -6.49 4.19 -8.01
C PHE A 349 -7.19 3.17 -7.12
N LEU A 350 -6.50 2.62 -6.11
CA LEU A 350 -7.04 1.64 -5.16
C LEU A 350 -8.22 2.19 -4.34
N ALA A 351 -8.21 3.49 -4.04
CA ALA A 351 -9.31 4.14 -3.35
C ALA A 351 -10.59 4.22 -4.21
N LYS A 352 -10.46 4.24 -5.54
CA LYS A 352 -11.56 4.46 -6.48
C LYS A 352 -12.00 3.24 -7.30
N HIS A 353 -11.16 2.22 -7.41
CA HIS A 353 -11.36 1.11 -8.32
C HIS A 353 -11.38 -0.25 -7.61
N ASP A 354 -12.12 -1.20 -8.16
CA ASP A 354 -12.05 -2.61 -7.79
C ASP A 354 -10.73 -3.22 -8.29
N THR A 355 -9.98 -3.84 -7.37
CA THR A 355 -8.63 -4.33 -7.68
C THR A 355 -8.60 -5.50 -8.66
N LEU A 356 -9.69 -6.28 -8.75
CA LEU A 356 -9.76 -7.43 -9.65
C LEU A 356 -10.08 -7.00 -11.08
N THR A 357 -11.07 -6.12 -11.24
CA THR A 357 -11.64 -5.77 -12.55
C THR A 357 -11.12 -4.45 -13.12
N GLY A 358 -10.56 -3.58 -12.28
CA GLY A 358 -10.14 -2.22 -12.68
C GLY A 358 -11.30 -1.26 -12.94
N LEU A 359 -12.56 -1.67 -12.74
CA LEU A 359 -13.73 -0.80 -12.77
C LEU A 359 -13.80 0.09 -11.52
N LEU A 360 -14.71 1.06 -11.50
CA LEU A 360 -14.98 1.79 -10.25
C LEU A 360 -15.44 0.82 -9.15
N ASN A 361 -15.06 1.11 -7.91
CA ASN A 361 -15.63 0.42 -6.77
C ASN A 361 -17.00 1.01 -6.41
N ARG A 362 -17.75 0.30 -5.58
CA ARG A 362 -19.10 0.71 -5.13
C ARG A 362 -19.14 2.14 -4.60
N ARG A 363 -18.16 2.54 -3.80
CA ARG A 363 -18.14 3.87 -3.17
C ARG A 363 -18.02 4.97 -4.23
N SER A 364 -17.02 4.89 -5.10
CA SER A 364 -16.81 5.90 -6.14
C SER A 364 -17.91 5.91 -7.20
N PHE A 365 -18.58 4.77 -7.42
CA PHE A 365 -19.75 4.72 -8.29
C PHE A 365 -20.94 5.50 -7.72
N VAL A 366 -21.25 5.30 -6.43
CA VAL A 366 -22.34 6.02 -5.76
C VAL A 366 -22.04 7.52 -5.71
N GLU A 367 -20.82 7.92 -5.34
CA GLU A 367 -20.38 9.32 -5.34
C GLU A 367 -20.52 9.97 -6.74
N ALA A 368 -20.25 9.21 -7.82
CA ALA A 368 -20.42 9.70 -9.19
C ALA A 368 -21.89 9.88 -9.59
N ILE A 369 -22.78 8.98 -9.17
CA ILE A 369 -24.23 9.10 -9.40
C ILE A 369 -24.81 10.27 -8.60
N GLU A 370 -24.42 10.43 -7.33
CA GLU A 370 -24.80 11.57 -6.49
C GLU A 370 -24.45 12.89 -7.18
N THR A 371 -23.22 13.01 -7.70
CA THR A 371 -22.78 14.19 -8.45
C THR A 371 -23.66 14.45 -9.69
N LEU A 372 -23.99 13.42 -10.48
CA LEU A 372 -24.85 13.57 -11.65
C LEU A 372 -26.28 14.00 -11.30
N CYS A 373 -26.84 13.48 -10.20
CA CYS A 373 -28.14 13.89 -9.68
C CYS A 373 -28.12 15.35 -9.21
N GLU A 374 -27.09 15.77 -8.49
CA GLU A 374 -26.90 17.17 -8.05
C GLU A 374 -26.78 18.14 -9.23
N GLU A 375 -26.04 17.74 -10.28
CA GLU A 375 -25.91 18.47 -11.53
C GLU A 375 -27.18 18.43 -12.41
N LYS A 376 -28.22 17.70 -11.99
CA LYS A 376 -29.47 17.46 -12.74
C LYS A 376 -29.24 16.94 -14.15
N ARG A 377 -28.22 16.10 -14.32
CA ARG A 377 -27.95 15.43 -15.60
C ARG A 377 -28.87 14.24 -15.78
N SER A 378 -29.37 14.07 -17.01
CA SER A 378 -30.10 12.86 -17.39
C SER A 378 -29.13 11.70 -17.50
N PHE A 379 -29.51 10.52 -17.01
CA PHE A 379 -28.76 9.28 -17.23
C PHE A 379 -29.64 8.06 -16.97
N ALA A 380 -29.28 6.94 -17.60
CA ALA A 380 -29.83 5.62 -17.27
C ALA A 380 -28.82 4.84 -16.42
N LEU A 381 -29.30 4.23 -15.34
CA LEU A 381 -28.57 3.34 -14.45
C LEU A 381 -28.98 1.90 -14.75
N ALA A 382 -28.02 1.05 -15.09
CA ALA A 382 -28.22 -0.38 -15.28
C ALA A 382 -27.45 -1.17 -14.21
N LEU A 383 -28.17 -1.97 -13.42
CA LEU A 383 -27.62 -2.98 -12.51
C LEU A 383 -27.56 -4.32 -13.22
N ILE A 384 -26.44 -5.04 -13.07
CA ILE A 384 -26.11 -6.24 -13.81
C ILE A 384 -25.72 -7.33 -12.81
N ASP A 385 -26.27 -8.52 -12.95
CA ASP A 385 -25.94 -9.70 -12.15
C ASP A 385 -25.61 -10.89 -13.06
N LEU A 386 -24.52 -11.59 -12.77
CA LEU A 386 -24.12 -12.77 -13.51
C LEU A 386 -24.91 -14.00 -13.07
N ASP A 387 -25.73 -14.51 -13.97
CA ASP A 387 -26.61 -15.63 -13.71
C ASP A 387 -25.80 -16.90 -13.36
N SER A 388 -26.09 -17.46 -12.19
CA SER A 388 -25.47 -18.70 -11.71
C SER A 388 -23.96 -18.64 -11.50
N PHE A 389 -23.38 -17.46 -11.27
CA PHE A 389 -21.94 -17.30 -10.99
C PHE A 389 -21.45 -18.19 -9.84
N LYS A 390 -22.25 -18.34 -8.77
CA LYS A 390 -21.95 -19.28 -7.69
C LYS A 390 -21.74 -20.71 -8.18
N LYS A 391 -22.60 -21.22 -9.08
CA LYS A 391 -22.44 -22.57 -9.65
C LYS A 391 -21.14 -22.66 -10.47
N THR A 392 -20.77 -21.61 -11.18
CA THR A 392 -19.49 -21.55 -11.91
C THR A 392 -18.31 -21.65 -10.94
N ASN A 393 -18.34 -20.92 -9.82
CA ASN A 393 -17.31 -21.03 -8.78
C ASN A 393 -17.26 -22.41 -8.14
N ASP A 394 -18.42 -22.99 -7.81
CA ASP A 394 -18.51 -24.31 -7.19
C ASP A 394 -18.03 -25.43 -8.14
N THR A 395 -18.21 -25.25 -9.45
CA THR A 395 -17.83 -26.24 -10.48
C THR A 395 -16.37 -26.11 -10.92
N PHE A 396 -15.88 -24.89 -11.16
CA PHE A 396 -14.58 -24.63 -11.80
C PHE A 396 -13.56 -23.97 -10.85
N GLY A 397 -13.97 -23.59 -9.64
CA GLY A 397 -13.14 -22.94 -8.63
C GLY A 397 -13.06 -21.41 -8.78
N HIS A 398 -12.73 -20.75 -7.66
CA HIS A 398 -12.71 -19.28 -7.57
C HIS A 398 -11.78 -18.58 -8.58
N HIS A 399 -10.65 -19.19 -8.94
CA HIS A 399 -9.72 -18.62 -9.91
C HIS A 399 -10.35 -18.43 -11.30
N ILE A 400 -11.19 -19.37 -11.75
CA ILE A 400 -11.93 -19.25 -13.01
C ILE A 400 -13.03 -18.20 -12.88
N GLY A 401 -13.69 -18.13 -11.71
CA GLY A 401 -14.64 -17.06 -11.40
C GLY A 401 -14.02 -15.66 -11.52
N ASP A 402 -12.83 -15.47 -10.95
CA ASP A 402 -12.11 -14.20 -11.00
C ASP A 402 -11.77 -13.79 -12.45
N ARG A 403 -11.35 -14.76 -13.27
CA ARG A 403 -11.06 -14.54 -14.70
C ARG A 403 -12.33 -14.22 -15.48
N LEU A 404 -13.46 -14.85 -15.13
CA LEU A 404 -14.76 -14.56 -15.72
C LEU A 404 -15.19 -13.12 -15.39
N LEU A 405 -15.03 -12.68 -14.13
CA LEU A 405 -15.31 -11.31 -13.72
C LEU A 405 -14.45 -10.29 -14.46
N GLN A 406 -13.17 -10.59 -14.69
CA GLN A 406 -12.29 -9.75 -15.51
C GLN A 406 -12.74 -9.67 -16.97
N CYS A 407 -13.17 -10.79 -17.56
CA CYS A 407 -13.68 -10.79 -18.93
C CYS A 407 -14.99 -9.99 -19.06
N VAL A 408 -15.91 -10.18 -18.11
CA VAL A 408 -17.18 -9.43 -18.03
C VAL A 408 -16.90 -7.93 -17.90
N ALA A 409 -15.99 -7.53 -17.00
CA ALA A 409 -15.60 -6.13 -16.85
C ALA A 409 -15.05 -5.54 -18.15
N GLY A 410 -14.20 -6.28 -18.87
CA GLY A 410 -13.69 -5.87 -20.18
C GLY A 410 -14.80 -5.71 -21.22
N ARG A 411 -15.76 -6.64 -21.29
CA ARG A 411 -16.93 -6.56 -22.20
C ARG A 411 -17.82 -5.36 -21.89
N ILE A 412 -18.05 -5.07 -20.61
CA ILE A 412 -18.78 -3.88 -20.19
C ILE A 412 -18.05 -2.63 -20.67
N GLN A 413 -16.76 -2.47 -20.35
CA GLN A 413 -15.97 -1.29 -20.76
C GLN A 413 -15.95 -1.07 -22.28
N GLN A 414 -15.80 -2.14 -23.06
CA GLN A 414 -15.79 -2.05 -24.54
C GLN A 414 -17.15 -1.63 -25.12
N SER A 415 -18.23 -1.77 -24.36
CA SER A 415 -19.58 -1.40 -24.77
C SER A 415 -19.96 0.04 -24.40
N MET A 416 -19.11 0.75 -23.63
CA MET A 416 -19.37 2.07 -23.08
C MET A 416 -18.77 3.20 -23.94
N ARG A 417 -19.41 4.38 -23.93
CA ARG A 417 -18.86 5.61 -24.53
C ARG A 417 -17.88 6.28 -23.55
N PRO A 418 -17.02 7.22 -23.99
CA PRO A 418 -16.04 7.88 -23.11
C PRO A 418 -16.64 8.63 -21.91
N GLN A 419 -17.90 9.05 -21.99
CA GLN A 419 -18.63 9.72 -20.90
C GLN A 419 -19.34 8.75 -19.95
N ASP A 420 -19.56 7.51 -20.37
CA ASP A 420 -20.23 6.48 -19.59
C ASP A 420 -19.21 5.84 -18.65
N PHE A 421 -19.68 5.25 -17.55
CA PHE A 421 -18.80 4.59 -16.60
C PHE A 421 -19.46 3.35 -15.99
N ALA A 422 -18.61 2.42 -15.56
CA ALA A 422 -19.02 1.15 -14.98
C ALA A 422 -18.29 0.86 -13.68
N ALA A 423 -18.95 0.09 -12.82
CA ALA A 423 -18.47 -0.31 -11.52
C ALA A 423 -18.73 -1.79 -11.26
N ARG A 424 -17.94 -2.35 -10.35
CA ARG A 424 -18.27 -3.61 -9.67
C ARG A 424 -18.74 -3.28 -8.25
N LEU A 425 -19.98 -3.65 -7.94
CA LEU A 425 -20.59 -3.35 -6.64
C LEU A 425 -20.17 -4.34 -5.56
N GLY A 426 -19.85 -5.58 -5.95
CA GLY A 426 -19.38 -6.66 -5.10
C GLY A 426 -19.78 -8.02 -5.68
N GLY A 427 -19.05 -9.10 -5.35
CA GLY A 427 -19.39 -10.44 -5.85
C GLY A 427 -19.47 -10.50 -7.38
N ASP A 428 -20.64 -10.88 -7.88
CA ASP A 428 -21.07 -10.97 -9.28
C ASP A 428 -21.89 -9.76 -9.78
N GLU A 429 -22.01 -8.72 -8.96
CA GLU A 429 -22.80 -7.52 -9.27
C GLU A 429 -21.96 -6.42 -9.93
N PHE A 430 -22.43 -5.96 -11.08
CA PHE A 430 -21.88 -4.84 -11.83
C PHE A 430 -22.94 -3.75 -12.01
N ALA A 431 -22.49 -2.54 -12.31
CA ALA A 431 -23.38 -1.44 -12.63
C ALA A 431 -22.79 -0.54 -13.72
N THR A 432 -23.65 0.06 -14.53
CA THR A 432 -23.23 1.02 -15.56
C THR A 432 -24.13 2.25 -15.53
N VAL A 433 -23.54 3.42 -15.76
CA VAL A 433 -24.26 4.68 -15.97
C VAL A 433 -24.06 5.11 -17.41
N ILE A 434 -25.17 5.34 -18.10
CA ILE A 434 -25.21 5.80 -19.49
C ILE A 434 -25.61 7.28 -19.45
N VAL A 435 -24.64 8.16 -19.65
CA VAL A 435 -24.84 9.60 -19.43
C VAL A 435 -25.60 10.20 -20.60
N GLY A 436 -26.66 10.95 -20.28
CA GLY A 436 -27.56 11.57 -21.24
C GLY A 436 -28.70 10.66 -21.71
N ALA A 437 -28.79 9.41 -21.22
CA ALA A 437 -29.84 8.47 -21.60
C ALA A 437 -31.10 8.59 -20.76
N ASP A 438 -32.23 8.23 -21.36
CA ASP A 438 -33.52 7.98 -20.72
C ASP A 438 -33.80 6.47 -20.62
N ASN A 439 -35.00 6.06 -20.19
CA ASN A 439 -35.35 4.65 -20.04
C ASN A 439 -35.28 3.85 -21.34
N GLU A 440 -35.63 4.43 -22.49
CA GLU A 440 -35.65 3.73 -23.77
C GLU A 440 -34.23 3.60 -24.35
N GLU A 441 -33.44 4.67 -24.27
CA GLU A 441 -32.02 4.61 -24.64
C GLU A 441 -31.24 3.67 -23.70
N GLY A 442 -31.55 3.72 -22.40
CA GLY A 442 -31.03 2.81 -21.39
C GLY A 442 -31.35 1.35 -21.71
N ARG A 443 -32.59 1.06 -22.12
CA ARG A 443 -33.03 -0.27 -22.56
C ARG A 443 -32.21 -0.80 -23.72
N VAL A 444 -32.03 0.01 -24.76
CA VAL A 444 -31.28 -0.40 -25.96
C VAL A 444 -29.83 -0.75 -25.61
N VAL A 445 -29.20 0.04 -24.73
CA VAL A 445 -27.83 -0.25 -24.26
C VAL A 445 -27.81 -1.51 -23.39
N ALA A 446 -28.78 -1.67 -22.48
CA ALA A 446 -28.88 -2.83 -21.60
C ALA A 446 -29.15 -4.13 -22.37
N ASP A 447 -30.04 -4.13 -23.36
CA ASP A 447 -30.31 -5.30 -24.22
C ASP A 447 -29.05 -5.74 -24.97
N ARG A 448 -28.30 -4.77 -25.51
CA ARG A 448 -27.02 -5.04 -26.17
C ARG A 448 -25.96 -5.56 -25.19
N LEU A 449 -25.89 -5.00 -23.98
CA LEU A 449 -25.00 -5.49 -22.92
C LEU A 449 -25.36 -6.93 -22.54
N ALA A 450 -26.64 -7.24 -22.31
CA ALA A 450 -27.10 -8.60 -22.00
C ALA A 450 -26.70 -9.58 -23.11
N GLN A 451 -26.91 -9.23 -24.39
CA GLN A 451 -26.47 -10.05 -25.53
C GLN A 451 -24.95 -10.30 -25.52
N ARG A 452 -24.14 -9.26 -25.30
CA ARG A 452 -22.67 -9.37 -25.23
C ARG A 452 -22.19 -10.20 -24.05
N LEU A 453 -22.84 -10.06 -22.89
CA LEU A 453 -22.47 -10.79 -21.69
C LEU A 453 -22.86 -12.27 -21.78
N ASN A 454 -23.94 -12.59 -22.48
CA ASN A 454 -24.39 -13.96 -22.75
C ASN A 454 -23.52 -14.72 -23.78
N GLU A 455 -22.60 -14.05 -24.49
CA GLU A 455 -21.67 -14.71 -25.41
C GLU A 455 -20.74 -15.68 -24.66
N ARG A 456 -20.40 -16.80 -25.29
CA ARG A 456 -19.45 -17.79 -24.75
C ARG A 456 -18.10 -17.12 -24.41
N VAL A 457 -17.52 -17.49 -23.27
CA VAL A 457 -16.23 -17.02 -22.79
C VAL A 457 -15.27 -18.20 -22.78
N GLU A 458 -14.12 -18.09 -23.43
CA GLU A 458 -13.05 -19.07 -23.30
C GLU A 458 -12.07 -18.63 -22.21
N ILE A 459 -11.93 -19.47 -21.17
CA ILE A 459 -10.98 -19.28 -20.06
C ILE A 459 -10.20 -20.57 -19.90
N ASP A 460 -8.89 -20.51 -20.08
CA ASP A 460 -7.95 -21.63 -19.88
C ASP A 460 -8.37 -22.92 -20.62
N GLY A 461 -8.91 -22.76 -21.85
CA GLY A 461 -9.36 -23.88 -22.70
C GLY A 461 -10.77 -24.40 -22.40
N MET A 462 -11.48 -23.80 -21.44
CA MET A 462 -12.87 -24.12 -21.10
C MET A 462 -13.82 -23.09 -21.68
N THR A 463 -14.95 -23.55 -22.23
CA THR A 463 -16.02 -22.67 -22.71
C THR A 463 -17.08 -22.50 -21.63
N ILE A 464 -17.22 -21.28 -21.11
CA ILE A 464 -18.18 -20.92 -20.07
C ILE A 464 -19.27 -20.05 -20.70
N VAL A 465 -20.53 -20.37 -20.42
CA VAL A 465 -21.68 -19.53 -20.75
C VAL A 465 -22.13 -18.88 -19.45
N SER A 466 -21.92 -17.57 -19.33
CA SER A 466 -22.42 -16.78 -18.21
C SER A 466 -23.63 -15.98 -18.70
N GLY A 467 -24.82 -16.26 -18.17
CA GLY A 467 -25.95 -15.37 -18.42
C GLY A 467 -25.77 -14.06 -17.66
N ALA A 468 -26.34 -12.96 -18.14
CA ALA A 468 -26.45 -11.74 -17.35
C ALA A 468 -27.89 -11.24 -17.33
N SER A 469 -28.40 -11.02 -16.11
CA SER A 469 -29.67 -10.34 -15.89
C SER A 469 -29.39 -8.86 -15.63
N ILE A 470 -30.18 -7.96 -16.23
CA ILE A 470 -29.95 -6.51 -16.14
C ILE A 470 -31.25 -5.80 -15.75
N GLY A 471 -31.19 -4.90 -14.77
CA GLY A 471 -32.29 -4.01 -14.39
C GLY A 471 -31.92 -2.55 -14.65
N VAL A 472 -32.82 -1.79 -15.29
CA VAL A 472 -32.57 -0.40 -15.71
C VAL A 472 -33.52 0.56 -15.00
N SER A 473 -33.03 1.72 -14.58
CA SER A 473 -33.84 2.88 -14.17
C SER A 473 -33.22 4.16 -14.73
N ALA A 474 -33.97 5.26 -14.82
CA ALA A 474 -33.45 6.53 -15.34
C ALA A 474 -33.72 7.74 -14.45
N CYS A 475 -32.73 8.62 -14.38
CA CYS A 475 -32.84 9.97 -13.83
C CYS A 475 -33.11 10.97 -14.96
N PRO A 476 -34.08 11.89 -14.84
CA PRO A 476 -35.00 12.08 -13.71
C PRO A 476 -36.35 11.34 -13.85
N GLN A 477 -36.51 10.48 -14.87
CA GLN A 477 -37.81 9.87 -15.21
C GLN A 477 -38.41 9.04 -14.07
N ASP A 478 -37.61 8.19 -13.42
CA ASP A 478 -38.07 7.29 -12.36
C ASP A 478 -37.84 7.89 -10.97
N ALA A 479 -36.67 8.50 -10.76
CA ALA A 479 -36.31 9.19 -9.53
C ALA A 479 -35.16 10.19 -9.74
N GLN A 480 -34.98 11.10 -8.78
CA GLN A 480 -33.84 12.04 -8.73
C GLN A 480 -32.88 11.75 -7.56
N ASP A 481 -33.24 10.80 -6.70
CA ASP A 481 -32.43 10.37 -5.57
C ASP A 481 -31.61 9.11 -5.97
N PRO A 482 -30.28 9.11 -5.80
CA PRO A 482 -29.41 7.99 -6.14
C PRO A 482 -29.81 6.66 -5.48
N GLN A 483 -30.21 6.70 -4.20
CA GLN A 483 -30.59 5.47 -3.48
C GLN A 483 -31.89 4.90 -4.04
N ARG A 484 -32.85 5.77 -4.37
CA ARG A 484 -34.08 5.38 -5.03
C ARG A 484 -33.82 4.79 -6.41
N LEU A 485 -32.97 5.40 -7.23
CA LEU A 485 -32.61 4.85 -8.56
C LEU A 485 -32.01 3.44 -8.45
N LEU A 486 -31.07 3.23 -7.52
CA LEU A 486 -30.49 1.90 -7.26
C LEU A 486 -31.56 0.88 -6.87
N LEU A 487 -32.49 1.25 -5.98
CA LEU A 487 -33.61 0.39 -5.58
C LEU A 487 -34.51 0.03 -6.78
N LEU A 488 -34.86 1.00 -7.61
CA LEU A 488 -35.74 0.77 -8.77
C LEU A 488 -35.06 -0.12 -9.83
N ALA A 489 -33.76 0.09 -10.08
CA ALA A 489 -32.98 -0.78 -10.95
C ALA A 489 -32.87 -2.21 -10.38
N ASP A 490 -32.77 -2.38 -9.06
CA ASP A 490 -32.72 -3.70 -8.41
C ASP A 490 -34.07 -4.44 -8.53
N LEU A 491 -35.19 -3.74 -8.38
CA LEU A 491 -36.52 -4.32 -8.62
C LEU A 491 -36.68 -4.79 -10.08
N ALA A 492 -36.21 -4.00 -11.04
CA ALA A 492 -36.20 -4.38 -12.45
C ALA A 492 -35.28 -5.59 -12.71
N LEU A 493 -34.11 -5.64 -12.06
CA LEU A 493 -33.18 -6.76 -12.13
C LEU A 493 -33.79 -8.04 -11.55
N TYR A 494 -34.48 -7.95 -10.41
CA TYR A 494 -35.23 -9.06 -9.83
C TYR A 494 -36.29 -9.59 -10.82
N LYS A 495 -37.01 -8.70 -11.50
CA LYS A 495 -37.99 -9.08 -12.53
C LYS A 495 -37.33 -9.78 -13.72
N ALA A 496 -36.16 -9.30 -14.17
CA ALA A 496 -35.38 -9.94 -15.23
C ALA A 496 -35.01 -11.39 -14.87
N LYS A 497 -34.56 -11.63 -13.62
CA LYS A 497 -34.25 -12.97 -13.11
C LYS A 497 -35.49 -13.87 -13.07
N GLY A 498 -36.65 -13.33 -12.69
CA GLY A 498 -37.91 -14.07 -12.62
C GLY A 498 -38.47 -14.51 -13.98
N GLN A 499 -38.24 -13.77 -15.06
CA GLN A 499 -38.77 -14.09 -16.38
C GLN A 499 -37.86 -14.99 -17.24
N GLY A 500 -36.86 -15.66 -16.67
CA GLY A 500 -36.03 -16.62 -17.39
C GLY A 500 -34.56 -16.22 -17.60
N LYS A 501 -34.08 -15.17 -16.89
CA LYS A 501 -32.66 -14.75 -16.85
C LYS A 501 -32.10 -14.33 -18.21
N GLY A 502 -30.84 -13.86 -18.26
CA GLY A 502 -30.13 -13.53 -19.50
C GLY A 502 -30.72 -12.38 -20.32
N LYS A 503 -31.47 -11.46 -19.71
CA LYS A 503 -32.14 -10.34 -20.38
C LYS A 503 -32.11 -9.06 -19.55
N ALA A 504 -32.38 -7.94 -20.20
CA ALA A 504 -32.61 -6.66 -19.54
C ALA A 504 -34.10 -6.44 -19.26
N PHE A 505 -34.41 -5.70 -18.19
CA PHE A 505 -35.73 -5.21 -17.88
C PHE A 505 -35.63 -3.75 -17.41
N VAL A 506 -36.50 -2.90 -17.92
CA VAL A 506 -36.56 -1.48 -17.52
C VAL A 506 -37.60 -1.34 -16.42
N PHE A 507 -37.29 -0.49 -15.45
CA PHE A 507 -38.20 -0.17 -14.39
C PHE A 507 -39.49 0.46 -14.93
N ASP A 508 -40.61 0.04 -14.35
CA ASP A 508 -41.92 0.64 -14.53
C ASP A 508 -42.67 0.48 -13.20
N ARG A 509 -43.62 1.38 -12.90
CA ARG A 509 -44.29 1.46 -11.59
C ARG A 509 -45.00 0.17 -11.20
N TRP A 510 -45.56 -0.55 -12.17
CA TRP A 510 -46.24 -1.82 -11.89
C TRP A 510 -45.30 -2.90 -11.33
N ILE A 511 -43.99 -2.81 -11.58
CA ILE A 511 -43.00 -3.75 -11.02
C ILE A 511 -42.88 -3.54 -9.51
N GLU A 512 -42.86 -2.28 -9.06
CA GLU A 512 -42.82 -1.95 -7.64
C GLU A 512 -44.13 -2.35 -6.95
N ASP A 513 -45.28 -2.08 -7.57
CA ASP A 513 -46.59 -2.50 -7.05
C ASP A 513 -46.68 -4.03 -6.92
N GLU A 514 -46.21 -4.76 -7.92
CA GLU A 514 -46.16 -6.21 -7.90
C GLU A 514 -45.25 -6.72 -6.79
N HIS A 515 -44.06 -6.14 -6.62
CA HIS A 515 -43.13 -6.51 -5.56
C HIS A 515 -43.72 -6.27 -4.16
N HIS A 516 -44.40 -5.15 -3.95
CA HIS A 516 -45.09 -4.88 -2.68
C HIS A 516 -46.24 -5.85 -2.42
N GLN A 517 -47.08 -6.13 -3.42
CA GLN A 517 -48.13 -7.14 -3.31
C GLN A 517 -47.55 -8.51 -2.98
N GLN A 518 -46.41 -8.84 -3.57
CA GLN A 518 -45.72 -10.09 -3.33
C GLN A 518 -45.27 -10.22 -1.87
N ILE A 519 -44.59 -9.20 -1.32
CA ILE A 519 -44.17 -9.18 0.09
C ILE A 519 -45.39 -9.26 1.03
N SER A 520 -46.47 -8.54 0.72
CA SER A 520 -47.71 -8.60 1.51
C SER A 520 -48.26 -10.02 1.56
N ARG A 521 -48.37 -10.70 0.40
CA ARG A 521 -48.86 -12.08 0.33
C ARG A 521 -47.99 -13.06 1.11
N GLU A 522 -46.67 -12.89 1.09
CA GLU A 522 -45.75 -13.74 1.85
C GLU A 522 -45.93 -13.53 3.37
N SER A 523 -46.07 -12.29 3.81
CA SER A 523 -46.32 -11.96 5.21
C SER A 523 -47.67 -12.50 5.68
N GLU A 524 -48.73 -12.27 4.90
CA GLU A 524 -50.09 -12.74 5.17
C GLU A 524 -50.15 -14.27 5.25
N LEU A 525 -49.46 -14.99 4.35
CA LEU A 525 -49.44 -16.45 4.36
C LEU A 525 -48.68 -17.01 5.58
N ARG A 526 -47.57 -16.39 5.98
CA ARG A 526 -46.86 -16.76 7.21
C ARG A 526 -47.76 -16.59 8.43
N GLU A 527 -48.42 -15.45 8.53
CA GLU A 527 -49.39 -15.17 9.60
C GLU A 527 -50.56 -16.17 9.58
N ALA A 528 -51.04 -16.55 8.40
CA ALA A 528 -52.14 -17.50 8.25
C ALA A 528 -51.80 -18.90 8.79
N ILE A 529 -50.57 -19.37 8.57
CA ILE A 529 -50.07 -20.64 9.10
C ILE A 529 -50.02 -20.59 10.64
N GLU A 530 -49.60 -19.47 11.22
CA GLU A 530 -49.50 -19.31 12.69
C GLU A 530 -50.86 -19.12 13.36
N LYS A 531 -51.79 -18.39 12.73
CA LYS A 531 -53.11 -18.03 13.30
C LYS A 531 -54.22 -19.04 13.01
N GLY A 532 -53.89 -20.23 12.49
CA GLY A 532 -54.88 -21.28 12.22
C GLY A 532 -55.88 -20.92 11.13
N GLN A 533 -55.47 -20.10 10.15
CA GLN A 533 -56.30 -19.74 8.99
C GLN A 533 -56.17 -20.76 7.83
N ILE A 534 -55.36 -21.80 8.01
CA ILE A 534 -55.24 -22.92 7.10
C ILE A 534 -56.25 -24.00 7.51
N SER A 535 -57.06 -24.45 6.56
CA SER A 535 -57.95 -25.60 6.74
C SER A 535 -57.71 -26.65 5.66
N VAL A 536 -58.25 -27.85 5.84
CA VAL A 536 -58.18 -28.93 4.87
C VAL A 536 -59.61 -29.33 4.50
N LEU A 537 -59.85 -29.50 3.20
CA LEU A 537 -61.06 -30.14 2.68
C LEU A 537 -60.69 -31.52 2.17
N TYR A 538 -61.62 -32.46 2.26
CA TYR A 538 -61.42 -33.85 1.87
C TYR A 538 -62.24 -34.17 0.63
N GLN A 539 -61.59 -34.63 -0.43
CA GLN A 539 -62.26 -35.10 -1.65
C GLN A 539 -62.23 -36.63 -1.72
N PRO A 540 -63.38 -37.32 -1.85
CA PRO A 540 -63.42 -38.77 -1.80
C PRO A 540 -62.86 -39.42 -3.07
N ILE A 541 -62.15 -40.52 -2.86
CA ILE A 541 -61.71 -41.48 -3.88
C ILE A 541 -62.54 -42.75 -3.70
N VAL A 542 -63.19 -43.17 -4.79
CA VAL A 542 -64.25 -44.18 -4.77
C VAL A 542 -63.80 -45.42 -5.52
N ASP A 543 -64.06 -46.59 -4.94
CA ASP A 543 -64.02 -47.85 -5.67
C ASP A 543 -65.28 -47.98 -6.53
N LEU A 544 -65.13 -47.85 -7.85
CA LEU A 544 -66.22 -47.87 -8.82
C LEU A 544 -66.93 -49.23 -8.89
N THR A 545 -66.32 -50.31 -8.37
CA THR A 545 -66.96 -51.64 -8.33
C THR A 545 -67.85 -51.80 -7.11
N SER A 546 -67.45 -51.27 -5.95
CA SER A 546 -68.16 -51.45 -4.68
C SER A 546 -68.98 -50.23 -4.25
N SER A 547 -68.82 -49.09 -4.93
CA SER A 547 -69.39 -47.78 -4.61
C SER A 547 -68.98 -47.26 -3.21
N GLN A 548 -67.92 -47.83 -2.63
CA GLN A 548 -67.38 -47.44 -1.32
C GLN A 548 -66.33 -46.36 -1.49
N ILE A 549 -66.29 -45.42 -0.54
CA ILE A 549 -65.18 -44.49 -0.41
C ILE A 549 -64.02 -45.24 0.25
N VAL A 550 -62.87 -45.30 -0.42
CA VAL A 550 -61.69 -46.03 0.06
C VAL A 550 -60.65 -45.11 0.65
N SER A 551 -60.57 -43.88 0.15
CA SER A 551 -59.71 -42.84 0.68
C SER A 551 -60.27 -41.45 0.38
N ALA A 552 -59.68 -40.42 0.98
CA ALA A 552 -59.96 -39.05 0.62
C ALA A 552 -58.68 -38.20 0.54
N GLU A 553 -58.59 -37.37 -0.50
CA GLU A 553 -57.47 -36.46 -0.70
C GLU A 553 -57.63 -35.20 0.15
N ALA A 554 -56.59 -34.86 0.90
CA ALA A 554 -56.48 -33.68 1.72
C ALA A 554 -56.08 -32.47 0.85
N LEU A 555 -57.05 -31.61 0.58
CA LEU A 555 -56.91 -30.40 -0.22
C LEU A 555 -56.83 -29.18 0.70
N VAL A 556 -55.64 -28.59 0.80
CA VAL A 556 -55.41 -27.39 1.63
C VAL A 556 -56.24 -26.20 1.15
N ARG A 557 -56.73 -25.38 2.08
CA ARG A 557 -57.42 -24.11 1.82
C ARG A 557 -56.89 -23.04 2.75
N TRP A 558 -56.72 -21.84 2.21
CA TRP A 558 -56.39 -20.68 3.03
C TRP A 558 -57.63 -19.82 3.23
N ASN A 559 -58.16 -19.80 4.45
CA ASN A 559 -59.29 -18.98 4.85
C ASN A 559 -58.83 -17.55 5.16
N HIS A 560 -58.63 -16.78 4.10
CA HIS A 560 -58.16 -15.41 4.21
C HIS A 560 -59.29 -14.50 4.76
N PRO A 561 -59.02 -13.61 5.74
CA PRO A 561 -60.04 -12.77 6.37
C PRO A 561 -60.85 -11.90 5.40
N VAL A 562 -60.18 -11.33 4.38
CA VAL A 562 -60.79 -10.51 3.33
C VAL A 562 -61.20 -11.30 2.08
N ARG A 563 -60.35 -12.21 1.58
CA ARG A 563 -60.53 -12.92 0.31
C ARG A 563 -61.38 -14.19 0.41
N GLY A 564 -61.75 -14.62 1.61
CA GLY A 564 -62.45 -15.89 1.83
C GLY A 564 -61.55 -17.09 1.58
N SER A 565 -62.12 -18.21 1.14
CA SER A 565 -61.37 -19.44 0.87
C SER A 565 -60.53 -19.30 -0.41
N VAL A 566 -59.22 -19.29 -0.26
CA VAL A 566 -58.23 -19.22 -1.34
C VAL A 566 -57.72 -20.64 -1.66
N GLU A 567 -57.75 -20.99 -2.94
CA GLU A 567 -57.31 -22.28 -3.49
C GLU A 567 -55.78 -22.43 -3.50
N PRO A 568 -55.23 -23.66 -3.40
CA PRO A 568 -53.78 -23.93 -3.37
C PRO A 568 -53.01 -23.27 -4.53
N SER A 569 -53.58 -23.30 -5.74
CA SER A 569 -52.96 -22.73 -6.94
C SER A 569 -52.63 -21.24 -6.81
N ALA A 570 -53.30 -20.50 -5.91
CA ALA A 570 -53.05 -19.08 -5.69
C ALA A 570 -51.99 -18.77 -4.63
N PHE A 571 -51.58 -19.73 -3.79
CA PHE A 571 -50.63 -19.47 -2.68
C PHE A 571 -49.50 -20.48 -2.53
N ILE A 572 -49.56 -21.67 -3.14
CA ILE A 572 -48.47 -22.67 -3.06
C ILE A 572 -47.17 -22.11 -3.65
N GLU A 573 -47.22 -21.42 -4.79
CA GLU A 573 -46.02 -20.77 -5.36
C GLU A 573 -45.41 -19.74 -4.38
N THR A 574 -46.26 -19.02 -3.65
CA THR A 574 -45.83 -18.07 -2.63
C THR A 574 -45.20 -18.80 -1.44
N ALA A 575 -45.80 -19.89 -0.97
CA ALA A 575 -45.25 -20.73 0.10
C ALA A 575 -43.89 -21.33 -0.29
N GLU A 576 -43.76 -21.81 -1.53
CA GLU A 576 -42.53 -22.35 -2.08
C GLU A 576 -41.40 -21.32 -2.08
N ARG A 577 -41.66 -20.13 -2.64
CA ARG A 577 -40.67 -19.05 -2.74
C ARG A 577 -40.28 -18.51 -1.38
N ALA A 578 -41.25 -18.32 -0.48
CA ALA A 578 -41.02 -17.80 0.87
C ALA A 578 -40.43 -18.83 1.85
N GLY A 579 -40.20 -20.07 1.40
CA GLY A 579 -39.65 -21.15 2.25
C GLY A 579 -40.63 -21.65 3.31
N LEU A 580 -41.93 -21.47 3.11
CA LEU A 580 -42.99 -21.82 4.06
C LEU A 580 -43.53 -23.26 3.87
N MET A 581 -43.08 -24.00 2.85
CA MET A 581 -43.62 -25.34 2.55
C MET A 581 -43.45 -26.36 3.67
N GLU A 582 -42.36 -26.29 4.43
CA GLU A 582 -42.15 -27.22 5.56
C GLU A 582 -43.13 -26.96 6.70
N ALA A 583 -43.35 -25.68 7.04
CA ALA A 583 -44.32 -25.27 8.06
C ALA A 583 -45.77 -25.55 7.61
N LEU A 584 -46.12 -25.18 6.38
CA LEU A 584 -47.44 -25.42 5.80
C LEU A 584 -47.72 -26.93 5.68
N GLY A 585 -46.78 -27.70 5.14
CA GLY A 585 -46.92 -29.14 4.95
C GLY A 585 -47.05 -29.89 6.28
N LYS A 586 -46.28 -29.51 7.31
CA LYS A 586 -46.43 -30.06 8.66
C LYS A 586 -47.83 -29.79 9.23
N LEU A 587 -48.33 -28.56 9.10
CA LEU A 587 -49.66 -28.20 9.57
C LEU A 587 -50.76 -28.98 8.86
N VAL A 588 -50.70 -29.08 7.52
CA VAL A 588 -51.66 -29.84 6.71
C VAL A 588 -51.64 -31.32 7.09
N LEU A 589 -50.44 -31.91 7.24
CA LEU A 589 -50.28 -33.31 7.65
C LEU A 589 -50.92 -33.56 9.03
N GLN A 590 -50.70 -32.67 10.00
CA GLN A 590 -51.29 -32.78 11.34
C GLN A 590 -52.81 -32.67 11.33
N ILE A 591 -53.39 -31.74 10.56
CA ILE A 591 -54.84 -31.60 10.43
C ILE A 591 -55.42 -32.85 9.77
N ALA A 592 -54.86 -33.26 8.63
CA ALA A 592 -55.31 -34.42 7.87
C ALA A 592 -55.28 -35.72 8.69
N CYS A 593 -54.17 -35.98 9.41
CA CYS A 593 -54.05 -37.19 10.21
C CYS A 593 -55.02 -37.19 11.41
N ARG A 594 -55.20 -36.03 12.06
CA ARG A 594 -56.14 -35.89 13.19
C ARG A 594 -57.58 -36.11 12.75
N ASP A 595 -57.97 -35.55 11.61
CA ASP A 595 -59.32 -35.72 11.09
C ASP A 595 -59.53 -37.18 10.66
N ALA A 596 -58.57 -37.78 9.95
CA ALA A 596 -58.65 -39.16 9.48
C ALA A 596 -58.74 -40.19 10.61
N ALA A 597 -58.14 -39.92 11.77
CA ALA A 597 -58.25 -40.77 12.95
C ALA A 597 -59.70 -40.92 13.44
N THR A 598 -60.58 -39.97 13.10
CA THR A 598 -62.02 -40.01 13.45
C THR A 598 -62.89 -40.72 12.40
N TRP A 599 -62.35 -41.02 11.22
CA TRP A 599 -63.11 -41.62 10.13
C TRP A 599 -63.33 -43.12 10.35
N PRO A 600 -64.43 -43.70 9.81
CA PRO A 600 -64.65 -45.14 9.84
C PRO A 600 -63.49 -45.90 9.18
N GLU A 601 -63.03 -46.98 9.81
CA GLU A 601 -62.11 -47.91 9.17
C GLU A 601 -62.82 -48.65 8.01
N PRO A 602 -62.14 -48.89 6.86
CA PRO A 602 -60.70 -48.71 6.62
C PRO A 602 -60.31 -47.46 5.81
N ILE A 603 -61.08 -46.36 5.86
CA ILE A 603 -60.86 -45.20 4.95
C ILE A 603 -59.49 -44.54 5.19
N GLN A 604 -58.70 -44.36 4.13
CA GLN A 604 -57.38 -43.71 4.18
C GLN A 604 -57.45 -42.20 3.88
N VAL A 605 -56.46 -41.43 4.33
CA VAL A 605 -56.25 -40.03 3.92
C VAL A 605 -55.01 -39.91 3.05
N ASN A 606 -55.13 -39.17 1.95
CA ASN A 606 -54.01 -38.89 1.06
C ASN A 606 -53.53 -37.44 1.25
N VAL A 607 -52.22 -37.24 1.45
CA VAL A 607 -51.64 -35.91 1.66
C VAL A 607 -50.55 -35.64 0.63
N ASN A 608 -50.66 -34.50 -0.06
CA ASN A 608 -49.70 -34.03 -1.04
C ASN A 608 -48.36 -33.61 -0.42
N LEU A 609 -47.24 -34.03 -1.04
CA LEU A 609 -45.89 -33.71 -0.62
C LEU A 609 -45.12 -32.93 -1.69
N SER A 610 -44.69 -31.71 -1.36
CA SER A 610 -43.81 -30.94 -2.24
C SER A 610 -42.36 -31.46 -2.20
N PRO A 611 -41.64 -31.51 -3.33
CA PRO A 611 -40.22 -31.85 -3.37
C PRO A 611 -39.38 -30.97 -2.42
N ARG A 612 -39.81 -29.72 -2.17
CA ARG A 612 -39.08 -28.78 -1.30
C ARG A 612 -38.97 -29.27 0.14
N GLN A 613 -39.95 -30.03 0.62
CA GLN A 613 -40.01 -30.56 1.99
C GLN A 613 -39.01 -31.70 2.22
N LEU A 614 -38.53 -32.35 1.16
CA LEU A 614 -37.55 -33.44 1.24
C LEU A 614 -36.10 -32.92 1.33
N ARG A 615 -35.86 -31.63 1.03
CA ARG A 615 -34.50 -31.06 1.01
C ARG A 615 -33.85 -30.99 2.39
N SER A 616 -34.64 -30.77 3.45
CA SER A 616 -34.11 -30.71 4.82
C SER A 616 -33.68 -32.08 5.34
N GLY A 617 -34.21 -33.17 4.76
CA GLY A 617 -33.99 -34.54 5.19
C GLY A 617 -34.76 -34.95 6.45
N GLN A 618 -35.64 -34.07 6.96
CA GLN A 618 -36.31 -34.26 8.26
C GLN A 618 -37.76 -34.75 8.12
N PHE A 619 -38.27 -34.89 6.90
CA PHE A 619 -39.67 -35.22 6.69
C PHE A 619 -40.10 -36.57 7.31
N PRO A 620 -39.32 -37.67 7.22
CA PRO A 620 -39.68 -38.92 7.89
C PRO A 620 -39.84 -38.77 9.41
N GLN A 621 -39.04 -37.91 10.05
CA GLN A 621 -39.18 -37.63 11.48
C GLN A 621 -40.48 -36.87 11.76
N ILE A 622 -40.79 -35.83 10.98
CA ILE A 622 -42.03 -35.05 11.11
C ILE A 622 -43.26 -35.96 10.93
N LEU A 623 -43.18 -36.91 10.00
CA LEU A 623 -44.22 -37.90 9.73
C LEU A 623 -44.41 -38.84 10.93
N ALA A 624 -43.33 -39.40 11.48
CA ALA A 624 -43.38 -40.27 12.65
C ALA A 624 -43.97 -39.56 13.88
N GLU A 625 -43.54 -38.32 14.14
CA GLU A 625 -44.08 -37.48 15.22
C GLU A 625 -45.58 -37.23 15.01
N THR A 626 -46.01 -36.92 13.79
CA THR A 626 -47.42 -36.63 13.49
C THR A 626 -48.33 -37.86 13.66
N LEU A 627 -47.88 -39.04 13.22
CA LEU A 627 -48.62 -40.29 13.41
C LEU A 627 -48.74 -40.63 14.90
N ALA A 628 -47.66 -40.45 15.68
CA ALA A 628 -47.68 -40.66 17.12
C ALA A 628 -48.63 -39.68 17.85
N ASP A 629 -48.61 -38.41 17.48
CA ASP A 629 -49.43 -37.36 18.10
C ASP A 629 -50.93 -37.50 17.77
N THR A 630 -51.26 -37.95 16.57
CA THR A 630 -52.66 -38.07 16.10
C THR A 630 -53.27 -39.44 16.37
N GLY A 631 -52.44 -40.46 16.58
CA GLY A 631 -52.88 -41.84 16.78
C GLY A 631 -53.41 -42.52 15.50
N LEU A 632 -53.23 -41.91 14.33
CA LEU A 632 -53.61 -42.52 13.05
C LEU A 632 -52.68 -43.72 12.75
N PRO A 633 -53.22 -44.93 12.48
CA PRO A 633 -52.42 -46.03 11.97
C PRO A 633 -51.72 -45.64 10.67
N ALA A 634 -50.42 -45.91 10.55
CA ALA A 634 -49.61 -45.51 9.38
C ALA A 634 -50.17 -46.02 8.05
N GLU A 635 -50.78 -47.21 8.05
CA GLU A 635 -51.44 -47.81 6.89
C GLU A 635 -52.65 -47.03 6.38
N ARG A 636 -53.22 -46.13 7.19
CA ARG A 636 -54.33 -45.24 6.83
C ARG A 636 -53.86 -43.90 6.27
N LEU A 637 -52.56 -43.67 6.18
CA LEU A 637 -51.96 -42.50 5.54
C LEU A 637 -51.35 -42.90 4.20
N ALA A 638 -51.65 -42.12 3.17
CA ALA A 638 -50.96 -42.13 1.90
C ALA A 638 -50.32 -40.77 1.63
N ILE A 639 -49.11 -40.78 1.08
CA ILE A 639 -48.40 -39.58 0.66
C ILE A 639 -48.37 -39.54 -0.86
N GLU A 640 -48.86 -38.45 -1.42
CA GLU A 640 -48.88 -38.21 -2.87
C GLU A 640 -47.63 -37.41 -3.26
N ILE A 641 -46.86 -37.96 -4.20
CA ILE A 641 -45.64 -37.33 -4.72
C ILE A 641 -45.77 -37.11 -6.22
N THR A 642 -45.35 -35.95 -6.71
CA THR A 642 -45.32 -35.69 -8.14
C THR A 642 -44.14 -36.40 -8.82
N GLU A 643 -44.24 -36.65 -10.12
CA GLU A 643 -43.18 -37.24 -10.95
C GLU A 643 -41.82 -36.53 -10.80
N ASN A 644 -41.83 -35.20 -10.62
CA ASN A 644 -40.63 -34.38 -10.48
C ASN A 644 -39.78 -34.75 -9.25
N VAL A 645 -40.39 -35.26 -8.17
CA VAL A 645 -39.66 -35.73 -6.97
C VAL A 645 -38.66 -36.84 -7.34
N LEU A 646 -38.99 -37.66 -8.34
CA LEU A 646 -38.17 -38.78 -8.78
C LEU A 646 -37.03 -38.37 -9.73
N LEU A 647 -37.10 -37.17 -10.32
CA LEU A 647 -36.13 -36.67 -11.30
C LEU A 647 -34.89 -36.03 -10.66
N ASP A 648 -34.99 -35.51 -9.43
CA ASP A 648 -33.90 -34.74 -8.79
C ASP A 648 -32.67 -35.59 -8.36
N GLN A 649 -32.71 -36.92 -8.54
CA GLN A 649 -31.59 -37.87 -8.38
C GLN A 649 -30.79 -37.78 -7.06
N ASP A 650 -31.34 -37.18 -6.02
CA ASP A 650 -30.69 -37.12 -4.72
C ASP A 650 -30.90 -38.45 -3.96
N ASN A 651 -29.80 -39.14 -3.65
CA ASN A 651 -29.83 -40.36 -2.81
C ASN A 651 -30.53 -40.11 -1.47
N ARG A 652 -30.47 -38.87 -0.96
CA ARG A 652 -31.15 -38.47 0.27
C ARG A 652 -32.68 -38.47 0.13
N THR A 653 -33.19 -38.12 -1.05
CA THR A 653 -34.63 -38.14 -1.34
C THR A 653 -35.14 -39.58 -1.36
N LEU A 654 -34.44 -40.48 -2.05
CA LEU A 654 -34.80 -41.90 -2.11
C LEU A 654 -34.81 -42.56 -0.72
N GLN A 655 -33.79 -42.32 0.10
CA GLN A 655 -33.73 -42.83 1.48
C GLN A 655 -34.90 -42.36 2.35
N GLN A 656 -35.36 -41.12 2.16
CA GLN A 656 -36.53 -40.62 2.87
C GLN A 656 -37.80 -41.34 2.43
N LEU A 657 -38.00 -41.56 1.13
CA LEU A 657 -39.16 -42.29 0.61
C LEU A 657 -39.19 -43.74 1.12
N ASP A 658 -38.03 -44.42 1.12
CA ASP A 658 -37.90 -45.77 1.69
C ASP A 658 -38.24 -45.79 3.18
N SER A 659 -37.78 -44.80 3.94
CA SER A 659 -38.09 -44.67 5.37
C SER A 659 -39.59 -44.49 5.62
N MET A 660 -40.29 -43.74 4.76
CA MET A 660 -41.75 -43.57 4.87
C MET A 660 -42.50 -44.88 4.65
N ARG A 661 -42.08 -45.66 3.65
CA ARG A 661 -42.65 -46.99 3.39
C ARG A 661 -42.39 -47.95 4.56
N GLU A 662 -41.17 -47.96 5.12
CA GLU A 662 -40.84 -48.81 6.27
C GLU A 662 -41.69 -48.50 7.51
N MET A 663 -42.19 -47.26 7.64
CA MET A 663 -43.17 -46.90 8.67
C MET A 663 -44.59 -47.42 8.40
N GLY A 664 -44.87 -47.97 7.22
CA GLY A 664 -46.19 -48.50 6.82
C GLY A 664 -47.06 -47.51 6.05
N VAL A 665 -46.53 -46.32 5.70
CA VAL A 665 -47.24 -45.30 4.92
C VAL A 665 -47.22 -45.65 3.43
N SER A 666 -48.34 -45.46 2.74
CA SER A 666 -48.44 -45.74 1.31
C SER A 666 -47.91 -44.56 0.49
N LEU A 667 -47.13 -44.83 -0.57
CA LEU A 667 -46.71 -43.79 -1.53
C LEU A 667 -47.56 -43.89 -2.80
N ILE A 668 -48.06 -42.76 -3.28
CA ILE A 668 -48.86 -42.66 -4.51
C ILE A 668 -48.18 -41.67 -5.44
N LEU A 669 -48.03 -42.05 -6.71
CA LEU A 669 -47.48 -41.16 -7.73
C LEU A 669 -48.60 -40.30 -8.33
N ASP A 670 -48.47 -38.99 -8.22
CA ASP A 670 -49.43 -38.00 -8.66
C ASP A 670 -49.03 -37.33 -10.00
N ASP A 671 -49.99 -36.71 -10.68
CA ASP A 671 -49.85 -36.02 -11.98
C ASP A 671 -49.24 -36.88 -13.11
N PHE A 672 -49.48 -38.19 -13.09
CA PHE A 672 -48.80 -39.11 -14.01
C PHE A 672 -49.17 -38.86 -15.48
N GLY A 673 -48.15 -38.64 -16.31
CA GLY A 673 -48.28 -38.43 -17.76
C GLY A 673 -48.19 -36.97 -18.22
N THR A 674 -48.00 -36.01 -17.29
CA THR A 674 -47.80 -34.58 -17.60
C THR A 674 -46.32 -34.17 -17.69
N GLY A 675 -45.38 -35.05 -17.26
CA GLY A 675 -43.93 -34.82 -17.18
C GLY A 675 -43.03 -35.78 -17.99
N TYR A 676 -41.73 -35.76 -17.71
CA TYR A 676 -40.70 -36.50 -18.47
C TYR A 676 -40.53 -37.97 -18.01
N SER A 677 -40.96 -38.93 -18.85
CA SER A 677 -40.53 -40.34 -18.87
C SER A 677 -40.35 -41.04 -17.50
N SER A 678 -41.36 -40.94 -16.63
CA SER A 678 -41.49 -41.59 -15.30
C SER A 678 -41.25 -43.10 -15.25
N LEU A 679 -41.32 -43.79 -16.39
CA LEU A 679 -41.10 -45.24 -16.49
C LEU A 679 -39.72 -45.67 -16.03
N THR A 680 -38.70 -44.82 -16.22
CA THR A 680 -37.32 -45.18 -15.82
C THR A 680 -37.17 -45.28 -14.30
N TYR A 681 -38.03 -44.64 -13.51
CA TYR A 681 -37.84 -44.51 -12.06
C TYR A 681 -38.85 -45.29 -11.22
N LEU A 682 -39.96 -45.71 -11.82
CA LEU A 682 -40.95 -46.60 -11.18
C LEU A 682 -40.35 -47.91 -10.64
N HIS A 683 -39.22 -48.38 -11.17
CA HIS A 683 -38.54 -49.58 -10.64
C HIS A 683 -37.71 -49.32 -9.37
N LYS A 684 -37.40 -48.05 -9.04
CA LYS A 684 -36.54 -47.68 -7.91
C LYS A 684 -37.31 -47.34 -6.64
N VAL A 685 -38.57 -46.93 -6.77
CA VAL A 685 -39.42 -46.55 -5.65
C VAL A 685 -40.67 -47.41 -5.70
N GLU A 686 -40.95 -48.09 -4.58
CA GLU A 686 -42.14 -48.92 -4.43
C GLU A 686 -43.35 -48.04 -4.10
N VAL A 687 -44.13 -47.71 -5.13
CA VAL A 687 -45.40 -46.99 -5.01
C VAL A 687 -46.56 -47.97 -4.94
N ARG A 688 -47.63 -47.61 -4.24
CA ARG A 688 -48.85 -48.43 -4.11
C ARG A 688 -49.85 -48.15 -5.24
N GLY A 689 -49.82 -46.96 -5.81
CA GLY A 689 -50.72 -46.55 -6.87
C GLY A 689 -50.26 -45.33 -7.65
N ILE A 690 -50.97 -45.07 -8.75
CA ILE A 690 -50.75 -43.94 -9.66
C ILE A 690 -52.07 -43.19 -9.85
N LYS A 691 -52.04 -41.86 -9.74
CA LYS A 691 -53.14 -40.96 -10.12
C LYS A 691 -52.90 -40.42 -11.53
N ILE A 692 -53.92 -40.53 -12.37
CA ILE A 692 -53.91 -39.98 -13.73
C ILE A 692 -54.55 -38.60 -13.69
N ASP A 693 -53.81 -37.59 -14.15
CA ASP A 693 -54.23 -36.20 -14.15
C ASP A 693 -55.57 -35.97 -14.88
N ALA A 694 -56.36 -35.05 -14.33
CA ALA A 694 -57.70 -34.72 -14.80
C ALA A 694 -57.76 -34.27 -16.27
N SER A 695 -56.66 -33.72 -16.83
CA SER A 695 -56.63 -33.28 -18.23
C SER A 695 -56.83 -34.43 -19.22
N PHE A 696 -56.42 -35.65 -18.86
CA PHE A 696 -56.67 -36.85 -19.66
C PHE A 696 -58.10 -37.33 -19.52
N THR A 697 -58.63 -37.39 -18.30
CA THR A 697 -60.01 -37.87 -18.04
C THR A 697 -61.06 -37.04 -18.77
N ARG A 698 -60.88 -35.71 -18.80
CA ARG A 698 -61.77 -34.77 -19.50
C ARG A 698 -61.87 -35.03 -21.01
N GLN A 699 -60.88 -35.68 -21.60
CA GLN A 699 -60.85 -35.97 -23.04
C GLN A 699 -61.38 -37.37 -23.37
N LEU A 700 -61.79 -38.17 -22.39
CA LEU A 700 -62.41 -39.47 -22.65
C LEU A 700 -63.76 -39.31 -23.37
N PRO A 701 -64.09 -40.16 -24.36
CA PRO A 701 -63.38 -41.37 -24.79
C PRO A 701 -62.52 -41.18 -26.07
N GLU A 702 -61.82 -40.06 -26.25
CA GLU A 702 -60.96 -39.84 -27.42
C GLU A 702 -59.99 -41.03 -27.65
N PRO A 703 -59.89 -41.60 -28.88
CA PRO A 703 -59.14 -42.84 -29.11
C PRO A 703 -57.69 -42.84 -28.63
N LYS A 704 -56.99 -41.70 -28.75
CA LYS A 704 -55.60 -41.54 -28.31
C LYS A 704 -55.49 -41.58 -26.78
N VAL A 705 -56.32 -40.80 -26.08
CA VAL A 705 -56.39 -40.75 -24.62
C VAL A 705 -56.81 -42.10 -24.04
N ALA A 706 -57.80 -42.75 -24.66
CA ALA A 706 -58.22 -44.10 -24.35
C ALA A 706 -57.08 -45.13 -24.45
N ALA A 707 -56.17 -44.98 -25.42
CA ALA A 707 -54.99 -45.83 -25.54
C ALA A 707 -53.97 -45.59 -24.43
N ILE A 708 -53.76 -44.34 -24.02
CA ILE A 708 -52.90 -43.98 -22.87
C ILE A 708 -53.44 -44.62 -21.60
N TYR A 709 -54.73 -44.47 -21.31
CA TYR A 709 -55.37 -45.11 -20.17
C TYR A 709 -55.20 -46.63 -20.14
N ARG A 710 -55.40 -47.32 -21.27
CA ARG A 710 -55.18 -48.78 -21.37
C ARG A 710 -53.72 -49.17 -21.15
N MET A 711 -52.78 -48.38 -21.65
CA MET A 711 -51.35 -48.60 -21.42
C MET A 711 -51.00 -48.45 -19.94
N ILE A 712 -51.49 -47.40 -19.28
CA ILE A 712 -51.26 -47.15 -17.84
C ILE A 712 -51.91 -48.26 -17.01
N ALA A 713 -53.16 -48.64 -17.32
CA ALA A 713 -53.84 -49.74 -16.64
C ALA A 713 -53.07 -51.05 -16.77
N ARG A 714 -52.50 -51.33 -17.95
CA ARG A 714 -51.67 -52.53 -18.17
C ARG A 714 -50.38 -52.49 -17.37
N LEU A 715 -49.67 -51.36 -17.40
CA LEU A 715 -48.46 -51.16 -16.61
C LEU A 715 -48.73 -51.34 -15.12
N ALA A 716 -49.82 -50.75 -14.62
CA ALA A 716 -50.20 -50.83 -13.23
C ALA A 716 -50.51 -52.28 -12.80
N MET A 717 -51.19 -53.05 -13.65
CA MET A 717 -51.39 -54.48 -13.44
C MET A 717 -50.07 -55.26 -13.38
N ASP A 718 -49.15 -55.00 -14.32
CA ASP A 718 -47.86 -55.71 -14.38
C ASP A 718 -46.94 -55.34 -13.19
N LEU A 719 -47.11 -54.15 -12.61
CA LEU A 719 -46.40 -53.67 -11.41
C LEU A 719 -47.13 -53.97 -10.08
N ASN A 720 -48.33 -54.56 -10.13
CA ASN A 720 -49.19 -54.79 -8.97
C ASN A 720 -49.51 -53.53 -8.14
N ILE A 721 -49.79 -52.42 -8.84
CA ILE A 721 -50.19 -51.12 -8.27
C ILE A 721 -51.58 -50.74 -8.76
N TYR A 722 -52.31 -49.91 -8.01
CA TYR A 722 -53.64 -49.45 -8.43
C TYR A 722 -53.60 -48.14 -9.22
N VAL A 723 -54.67 -47.87 -9.97
CA VAL A 723 -54.83 -46.63 -10.74
C VAL A 723 -56.04 -45.86 -10.24
N VAL A 724 -55.86 -44.56 -10.02
CA VAL A 724 -56.93 -43.60 -9.72
C VAL A 724 -57.08 -42.66 -10.91
N ALA A 725 -58.30 -42.52 -11.44
CA ALA A 725 -58.61 -41.51 -12.45
C ALA A 725 -59.15 -40.23 -11.78
N GLU A 726 -58.53 -39.09 -12.04
CA GLU A 726 -58.97 -37.80 -11.49
C GLU A 726 -59.90 -37.06 -12.44
N GLY A 727 -60.67 -36.08 -11.93
CA GLY A 727 -61.48 -35.20 -12.75
C GLY A 727 -62.69 -35.86 -13.38
N VAL A 728 -63.27 -36.88 -12.73
CA VAL A 728 -64.52 -37.50 -13.19
C VAL A 728 -65.72 -36.57 -12.94
N GLU A 729 -66.31 -36.09 -14.02
CA GLU A 729 -67.39 -35.09 -14.02
C GLU A 729 -68.69 -35.64 -14.62
N ASP A 730 -68.65 -36.71 -15.42
CA ASP A 730 -69.84 -37.31 -16.06
C ASP A 730 -69.96 -38.84 -15.92
N ALA A 731 -71.18 -39.34 -16.07
CA ALA A 731 -71.51 -40.77 -15.91
C ALA A 731 -70.86 -41.66 -16.99
N GLY A 732 -70.66 -41.13 -18.20
CA GLY A 732 -70.03 -41.83 -19.30
C GLY A 732 -68.55 -42.12 -19.03
N GLN A 733 -67.85 -41.19 -18.37
CA GLN A 733 -66.48 -41.40 -17.88
C GLN A 733 -66.43 -42.55 -16.87
N VAL A 734 -67.35 -42.60 -15.89
CA VAL A 734 -67.43 -43.71 -14.91
C VAL A 734 -67.61 -45.05 -15.62
N GLU A 735 -68.59 -45.14 -16.53
CA GLU A 735 -68.86 -46.38 -17.26
C GLU A 735 -67.67 -46.79 -18.14
N TRP A 736 -66.98 -45.83 -18.74
CA TRP A 736 -65.79 -46.07 -19.54
C TRP A 736 -64.63 -46.59 -18.69
N LEU A 737 -64.34 -45.95 -17.56
CA LEU A 737 -63.28 -46.32 -16.63
C LEU A 737 -63.49 -47.74 -16.09
N ASN A 738 -64.72 -48.06 -15.65
CA ASN A 738 -65.07 -49.37 -15.13
C ASN A 738 -64.91 -50.47 -16.20
N ARG A 739 -65.38 -50.23 -17.44
CA ARG A 739 -65.21 -51.17 -18.57
C ARG A 739 -63.74 -51.41 -18.96
N ASN A 740 -62.85 -50.46 -18.69
CA ASN A 740 -61.42 -50.55 -19.02
C ASN A 740 -60.56 -50.96 -17.83
N GLY A 741 -61.16 -51.43 -16.73
CA GLY A 741 -60.44 -51.99 -15.58
C GLY A 741 -59.82 -50.94 -14.65
N ILE A 742 -60.22 -49.67 -14.75
CA ILE A 742 -59.84 -48.65 -13.77
C ILE A 742 -60.80 -48.72 -12.60
N ARG A 743 -60.27 -49.12 -11.43
CA ARG A 743 -61.07 -49.42 -10.24
C ARG A 743 -61.38 -48.20 -9.40
N PHE A 744 -60.44 -47.26 -9.29
CA PHE A 744 -60.58 -46.11 -8.39
C PHE A 744 -60.72 -44.82 -9.19
N ALA A 745 -61.57 -43.91 -8.72
CA ALA A 745 -61.69 -42.61 -9.33
C ALA A 745 -62.09 -41.52 -8.33
N GLN A 746 -61.78 -40.28 -8.71
CA GLN A 746 -62.04 -39.06 -7.97
C GLN A 746 -62.57 -38.00 -8.92
N GLY A 747 -63.53 -37.20 -8.46
CA GLY A 747 -64.09 -36.11 -9.26
C GLY A 747 -65.39 -35.58 -8.69
N TYR A 748 -65.86 -34.46 -9.23
CA TYR A 748 -67.03 -33.75 -8.69
C TYR A 748 -68.34 -34.54 -8.79
N LEU A 749 -68.42 -35.50 -9.73
CA LEU A 749 -69.55 -36.41 -9.80
C LEU A 749 -69.60 -37.38 -8.60
N LEU A 750 -68.43 -37.80 -8.13
CA LEU A 750 -68.25 -38.81 -7.08
C LEU A 750 -68.23 -38.19 -5.68
N GLY A 751 -67.87 -36.91 -5.59
CA GLY A 751 -67.95 -36.11 -4.37
C GLY A 751 -67.13 -34.84 -4.48
N ARG A 752 -67.68 -33.73 -3.99
CA ARG A 752 -66.97 -32.45 -3.93
C ARG A 752 -66.12 -32.39 -2.66
N PRO A 753 -65.00 -31.63 -2.68
CA PRO A 753 -64.21 -31.37 -1.47
C PRO A 753 -65.09 -30.83 -0.33
N SER A 754 -65.01 -31.46 0.85
CA SER A 754 -65.83 -31.09 2.01
C SER A 754 -65.02 -31.11 3.31
N PRO A 755 -65.36 -30.29 4.33
CA PRO A 755 -64.67 -30.31 5.62
C PRO A 755 -65.09 -31.48 6.51
N SER A 756 -66.14 -32.22 6.14
CA SER A 756 -66.67 -33.32 6.95
C SER A 756 -65.98 -34.65 6.61
N PRO A 757 -65.94 -35.60 7.56
CA PRO A 757 -65.52 -36.96 7.29
C PRO A 757 -66.22 -37.54 6.04
N PRO A 758 -65.50 -38.26 5.17
CA PRO A 758 -66.13 -38.95 4.06
C PRO A 758 -67.16 -39.95 4.59
N ALA A 759 -68.35 -39.98 3.96
CA ALA A 759 -69.29 -41.07 4.17
C ALA A 759 -68.68 -42.40 3.71
N SER A 760 -69.21 -43.54 4.14
CA SER A 760 -68.70 -44.84 3.68
C SER A 760 -69.06 -45.14 2.22
N ARG A 761 -70.16 -44.58 1.71
CA ARG A 761 -70.66 -44.81 0.34
C ARG A 761 -71.05 -43.52 -0.37
N VAL A 762 -70.95 -43.54 -1.69
CA VAL A 762 -71.41 -42.45 -2.56
C VAL A 762 -72.84 -42.70 -3.00
N GLU A 763 -73.76 -41.79 -2.67
CA GLU A 763 -75.20 -41.89 -3.00
C GLU A 763 -75.48 -41.96 -4.51
N TYR A 764 -74.62 -41.36 -5.34
CA TYR A 764 -74.81 -41.37 -6.80
C TYR A 764 -74.65 -42.75 -7.44
N LEU A 765 -73.81 -43.62 -6.87
CA LEU A 765 -73.52 -44.97 -7.40
C LEU A 765 -74.31 -46.07 -6.68
N THR A 766 -75.24 -45.71 -5.80
CA THR A 766 -76.19 -46.59 -5.11
C THR A 766 -77.59 -46.39 -5.66
#